data_AF-A0A7V0Y034-F1
#
_entry.id   AF-A0A7V0Y034-F1
#
_cell.length_a   1.000
_cell.length_b   1.000
_cell.length_c   1.000
_cell.angle_alpha   90.00
_cell.angle_beta   90.00
_cell.angle_gamma   90.00
#
_symmetry.space_group_name_H-M   'P 1'
#
loop_
_entity.id
_entity.type
_entity.pdbx_description
1 polymer ?
#
loop_
_entity_poly.entity_id
_entity_poly.type
_entity_poly.pdbx_seq_one_letter_code
_entity_poly.pdbx_strand_id
1 'polypeptide(L)'
;SVNVPVKTEALLSISAGDSIKVWLNGAEIIAEENIGHFGYGNIVSNIVLENGTNNMLIKSARRSGNWNIGVNIFDRNGRTIPGIDFSFDIESKENLVEETVTIFPVKKGENHINDTRKDILHGLLLERSGYPKYARDYFLAVFEDKPMNLFAKIFAAEAYKEAKEEGKYIDILNLAILKTNSEVPAFLNRRGEFYSIKNQQERAEDDFKKVLELNPQSLRGHLNLAKLYRSKKWHEDSRRTIQAALELWPDSTLLLLDMATTLERLGYIDDAGIYFNRAARLFPGNSSLQMGVTDFERRKKDTEAALKWVKKALRFNPYSRMIYFRLHDLSRQMKLYNNAFEYLDAIESFSPDNAFMHTKRGDLYYELLLPEKALESWEKAHQLNPGDTYLTERIAFLKVEVKDITLSFLPDDEKIMESVKKALEFEPHEGAESLLVYDHAACKINSDGSSRWVVTEVSRALNDTGRDNLINVFLPYGGRKKIINAYSIDSELKKSEASSVSSYDVRFRQLKKGDFTVVQYIHYKPAPLYLENNFFGQWFMRSPYQHVIYSEWNLIYPEGKELNIDVASERVEESKKNIEDGLVVHTFLAHDIEPLIHEYYSPPINDYIDTISVSTVKNWDQYVSWERALLRDAFASTAETREKYEELTTNKKTVNE
;
A
#
# COMPACT_ATOMS: atom_id res chain seq x y z
N SER A 1 -27.52 -27.36 -17.64
CA SER A 1 -27.06 -28.65 -18.20
C SER A 1 -26.34 -28.45 -19.52
N VAL A 2 -25.40 -29.34 -19.83
CA VAL A 2 -24.56 -29.32 -21.04
C VAL A 2 -24.78 -30.64 -21.77
N ASN A 3 -25.42 -30.60 -22.93
CA ASN A 3 -25.70 -31.79 -23.73
C ASN A 3 -24.60 -31.98 -24.78
N VAL A 4 -24.03 -33.19 -24.85
CA VAL A 4 -22.89 -33.48 -25.71
C VAL A 4 -23.15 -34.75 -26.53
N PRO A 5 -22.98 -34.74 -27.87
CA PRO A 5 -23.38 -35.86 -28.74
C PRO A 5 -22.47 -37.09 -28.63
N VAL A 6 -21.25 -36.91 -28.13
CA VAL A 6 -20.26 -37.96 -27.89
C VAL A 6 -19.46 -37.60 -26.64
N LYS A 7 -18.94 -38.61 -25.95
CA LYS A 7 -18.05 -38.39 -24.81
C LYS A 7 -16.87 -37.51 -25.24
N THR A 8 -16.69 -36.38 -24.59
CA THR A 8 -15.74 -35.34 -25.02
C THR A 8 -14.87 -34.89 -23.86
N GLU A 9 -13.55 -34.89 -24.06
CA GLU A 9 -12.61 -34.23 -23.17
C GLU A 9 -12.56 -32.73 -23.50
N ALA A 10 -12.76 -31.89 -22.50
CA ALA A 10 -12.90 -30.45 -22.67
C ALA A 10 -12.16 -29.68 -21.57
N LEU A 11 -11.90 -28.40 -21.82
CA LEU A 11 -11.47 -27.41 -20.85
C LEU A 11 -12.68 -26.59 -20.42
N LEU A 12 -12.99 -26.64 -19.14
CA LEU A 12 -13.93 -25.73 -18.49
C LEU A 12 -13.15 -24.49 -18.04
N SER A 13 -13.46 -23.34 -18.62
CA SER A 13 -12.91 -22.04 -18.23
C SER A 13 -14.00 -21.23 -17.52
N ILE A 14 -13.70 -20.77 -16.32
CA ILE A 14 -14.61 -20.03 -15.46
C ILE A 14 -13.99 -18.65 -15.19
N SER A 15 -14.79 -17.62 -15.41
CA SER A 15 -14.50 -16.24 -15.01
C SER A 15 -15.25 -15.97 -13.72
N ALA A 16 -14.56 -15.79 -12.60
CA ALA A 16 -15.18 -15.50 -11.31
C ALA A 16 -14.50 -14.30 -10.64
N GLY A 17 -15.26 -13.53 -9.86
CA GLY A 17 -14.75 -12.41 -9.08
C GLY A 17 -14.68 -12.63 -7.58
N ASP A 18 -15.20 -13.76 -7.12
CA ASP A 18 -15.29 -14.16 -5.72
C ASP A 18 -15.25 -15.69 -5.65
N SER A 19 -15.16 -16.24 -4.43
CA SER A 19 -15.06 -17.69 -4.21
C SER A 19 -16.09 -18.51 -5.01
N ILE A 20 -15.67 -19.67 -5.51
CA ILE A 20 -16.49 -20.50 -6.41
C ILE A 20 -16.25 -21.99 -6.20
N LYS A 21 -17.31 -22.78 -6.26
CA LYS A 21 -17.28 -24.25 -6.36
C LYS A 21 -18.10 -24.72 -7.56
N VAL A 22 -17.59 -25.73 -8.28
CA VAL A 22 -18.28 -26.33 -9.43
C VAL A 22 -18.35 -27.83 -9.29
N TRP A 23 -19.54 -28.36 -9.55
CA TRP A 23 -19.79 -29.79 -9.67
C TRP A 23 -20.21 -30.13 -11.09
N LEU A 24 -19.68 -31.23 -11.62
CA LEU A 24 -20.07 -31.82 -12.89
C LEU A 24 -20.54 -33.25 -12.65
N ASN A 25 -21.76 -33.56 -13.04
CA ASN A 25 -22.43 -34.86 -12.81
C ASN A 25 -22.39 -35.30 -11.33
N GLY A 26 -22.44 -34.33 -10.41
CA GLY A 26 -22.38 -34.55 -8.96
C GLY A 26 -20.97 -34.65 -8.37
N ALA A 27 -19.92 -34.72 -9.20
CA ALA A 27 -18.55 -34.69 -8.74
C ALA A 27 -18.04 -33.24 -8.63
N GLU A 28 -17.45 -32.86 -7.51
CA GLU A 28 -16.79 -31.55 -7.36
C GLU A 28 -15.52 -31.53 -8.22
N ILE A 29 -15.41 -30.54 -9.11
CA ILE A 29 -14.30 -30.41 -10.07
C ILE A 29 -13.50 -29.12 -9.89
N ILE A 30 -14.05 -28.12 -9.20
CA ILE A 30 -13.40 -26.83 -8.90
C ILE A 30 -13.85 -26.39 -7.51
N ALA A 31 -12.90 -25.92 -6.69
CA ALA A 31 -13.16 -25.23 -5.42
C ALA A 31 -12.07 -24.19 -5.16
N GLU A 32 -12.40 -22.91 -5.33
CA GLU A 32 -11.47 -21.79 -5.20
C GLU A 32 -12.00 -20.73 -4.23
N GLU A 33 -11.27 -20.51 -3.14
CA GLU A 33 -11.72 -19.66 -2.02
C GLU A 33 -11.10 -18.26 -2.04
N ASN A 34 -9.95 -18.07 -2.71
CA ASN A 34 -9.14 -16.86 -2.67
C ASN A 34 -9.15 -16.07 -3.99
N ILE A 35 -10.33 -15.82 -4.54
CA ILE A 35 -10.46 -14.96 -5.72
C ILE A 35 -10.67 -13.51 -5.26
N GLY A 36 -9.62 -12.69 -5.40
CA GLY A 36 -9.61 -11.31 -4.92
C GLY A 36 -10.15 -10.27 -5.91
N HIS A 37 -10.30 -10.64 -7.18
CA HIS A 37 -10.84 -9.78 -8.24
C HIS A 37 -11.39 -10.61 -9.40
N PHE A 38 -12.33 -10.04 -10.17
CA PHE A 38 -12.84 -10.66 -11.39
C PHE A 38 -11.73 -10.78 -12.44
N GLY A 39 -11.58 -11.97 -13.01
CA GLY A 39 -10.69 -12.22 -14.14
C GLY A 39 -11.38 -13.10 -15.17
N TYR A 40 -11.16 -12.85 -16.46
CA TYR A 40 -11.71 -13.67 -17.53
C TYR A 40 -10.97 -15.02 -17.58
N GLY A 41 -11.69 -16.12 -17.40
CA GLY A 41 -11.14 -17.47 -17.43
C GLY A 41 -10.07 -17.73 -16.36
N ASN A 42 -10.14 -17.03 -15.23
CA ASN A 42 -9.16 -17.11 -14.14
C ASN A 42 -9.14 -18.48 -13.44
N ILE A 43 -10.10 -19.35 -13.71
CA ILE A 43 -10.08 -20.75 -13.30
C ILE A 43 -10.30 -21.63 -14.52
N VAL A 44 -9.38 -22.56 -14.78
CA VAL A 44 -9.50 -23.52 -15.88
C VAL A 44 -9.30 -24.93 -15.36
N SER A 45 -10.19 -25.85 -15.74
CA SER A 45 -10.11 -27.27 -15.35
C SER A 45 -10.37 -28.18 -16.55
N ASN A 46 -9.63 -29.29 -16.63
CA ASN A 46 -9.92 -30.35 -17.58
C ASN A 46 -11.14 -31.13 -17.09
N ILE A 47 -12.16 -31.24 -17.94
CA ILE A 47 -13.38 -31.98 -17.67
C ILE A 47 -13.61 -33.04 -18.74
N VAL A 48 -14.37 -34.07 -18.37
CA VAL A 48 -14.88 -35.05 -19.33
C VAL A 48 -16.39 -34.96 -19.30
N LEU A 49 -16.98 -34.62 -20.44
CA LEU A 49 -18.42 -34.61 -20.63
C LEU A 49 -18.81 -35.96 -21.21
N GLU A 50 -19.71 -36.67 -20.54
CA GLU A 50 -20.24 -37.94 -21.04
C GLU A 50 -21.19 -37.70 -22.21
N ASN A 51 -21.41 -38.73 -23.02
CA ASN A 51 -22.42 -38.67 -24.09
C ASN A 51 -23.82 -38.46 -23.47
N GLY A 52 -24.54 -37.45 -23.96
CA GLY A 52 -25.84 -37.00 -23.46
C GLY A 52 -25.74 -35.82 -22.51
N THR A 53 -26.72 -35.71 -21.61
CA THR A 53 -26.86 -34.56 -20.70
C THR A 53 -25.90 -34.65 -19.52
N ASN A 54 -25.04 -33.65 -19.39
CA ASN A 54 -24.17 -33.44 -18.25
C ASN A 54 -24.73 -32.33 -17.36
N ASN A 55 -24.83 -32.57 -16.06
CA ASN A 55 -25.36 -31.60 -15.10
C ASN A 55 -24.22 -30.85 -14.43
N MET A 56 -24.17 -29.54 -14.64
CA MET A 56 -23.18 -28.67 -14.03
C MET A 56 -23.86 -27.75 -13.03
N LEU A 57 -23.37 -27.78 -11.78
CA LEU A 57 -23.80 -26.88 -10.72
C LEU A 57 -22.63 -25.96 -10.39
N ILE A 58 -22.86 -24.66 -10.41
CA ILE A 58 -21.86 -23.64 -10.09
C ILE A 58 -22.40 -22.84 -8.92
N LYS A 59 -21.63 -22.77 -7.84
CA LYS A 59 -21.93 -21.91 -6.69
C LYS A 59 -20.81 -20.92 -6.53
N SER A 60 -21.14 -19.63 -6.56
CA SER A 60 -20.22 -18.59 -6.14
C SER A 60 -20.76 -17.92 -4.87
N ALA A 61 -19.86 -17.59 -3.96
CA ALA A 61 -20.19 -16.84 -2.75
C ALA A 61 -19.44 -15.52 -2.77
N ARG A 62 -20.20 -14.42 -2.69
CA ARG A 62 -19.70 -13.05 -2.64
C ARG A 62 -20.18 -12.39 -1.35
N ARG A 63 -19.30 -11.60 -0.74
CA ARG A 63 -19.61 -10.90 0.52
C ARG A 63 -20.50 -9.65 0.32
N SER A 64 -20.37 -8.95 -0.80
CA SER A 64 -21.18 -7.78 -1.15
C SER A 64 -21.03 -7.38 -2.63
N GLY A 65 -22.11 -6.89 -3.27
CA GLY A 65 -22.11 -6.40 -4.65
C GLY A 65 -22.69 -7.39 -5.67
N ASN A 66 -22.63 -7.04 -6.97
CA ASN A 66 -23.16 -7.89 -8.04
C ASN A 66 -22.28 -9.14 -8.26
N TRP A 67 -22.90 -10.26 -8.60
CA TRP A 67 -22.21 -11.47 -9.01
C TRP A 67 -21.89 -11.39 -10.51
N ASN A 68 -20.65 -11.70 -10.87
CA ASN A 68 -20.21 -11.81 -12.26
C ASN A 68 -19.56 -13.19 -12.43
N ILE A 69 -20.21 -14.07 -13.19
CA ILE A 69 -19.70 -15.40 -13.52
C ILE A 69 -19.75 -15.57 -15.03
N GLY A 70 -18.63 -15.98 -15.62
CA GLY A 70 -18.55 -16.46 -17.00
C GLY A 70 -18.18 -17.94 -17.00
N VAL A 71 -18.73 -18.71 -17.94
CA VAL A 71 -18.43 -20.13 -18.10
C VAL A 71 -18.26 -20.41 -19.58
N ASN A 72 -17.12 -20.97 -19.95
CA ASN A 72 -16.82 -21.39 -21.30
C ASN A 72 -16.34 -22.84 -21.28
N ILE A 73 -16.69 -23.60 -22.32
CA ILE A 73 -16.22 -24.97 -22.51
C ILE A 73 -15.54 -25.03 -23.89
N PHE A 74 -14.27 -25.41 -23.88
CA PHE A 74 -13.43 -25.51 -25.08
C PHE A 74 -12.85 -26.92 -25.21
N ASP A 75 -12.30 -27.27 -26.36
CA ASP A 75 -11.43 -28.44 -26.46
C ASP A 75 -10.09 -28.18 -25.75
N ARG A 76 -9.20 -29.19 -25.68
CA ARG A 76 -7.87 -29.07 -25.07
C ARG A 76 -6.95 -28.02 -25.72
N ASN A 77 -7.31 -27.51 -26.89
CA ASN A 77 -6.57 -26.46 -27.61
C ASN A 77 -7.26 -25.10 -27.53
N GLY A 78 -8.30 -24.94 -26.69
CA GLY A 78 -9.02 -23.68 -26.51
C GLY A 78 -10.01 -23.36 -27.64
N ARG A 79 -10.39 -24.33 -28.47
CA ARG A 79 -11.35 -24.14 -29.59
C ARG A 79 -12.77 -24.52 -29.17
N THR A 80 -13.77 -23.96 -29.83
CA THR A 80 -15.18 -24.33 -29.62
C THR A 80 -15.41 -25.78 -29.99
N ILE A 81 -16.12 -26.53 -29.15
CA ILE A 81 -16.50 -27.92 -29.42
C ILE A 81 -17.80 -27.94 -30.23
N PRO A 82 -17.81 -28.49 -31.47
CA PRO A 82 -19.01 -28.53 -32.30
C PRO A 82 -20.10 -29.42 -31.69
N GLY A 83 -21.35 -28.93 -31.71
CA GLY A 83 -22.52 -29.73 -31.33
C GLY A 83 -22.82 -29.82 -29.83
N ILE A 84 -22.12 -29.04 -28.99
CA ILE A 84 -22.52 -28.86 -27.58
C ILE A 84 -23.70 -27.89 -27.50
N ASP A 85 -24.74 -28.27 -26.76
CA ASP A 85 -25.88 -27.42 -26.43
C ASP A 85 -25.95 -27.18 -24.91
N PHE A 86 -26.39 -25.99 -24.50
CA PHE A 86 -26.46 -25.61 -23.09
C PHE A 86 -27.80 -25.00 -22.71
N SER A 87 -28.29 -25.43 -21.55
CA SER A 87 -29.38 -24.80 -20.82
C SER A 87 -28.91 -24.41 -19.43
N PHE A 88 -29.40 -23.32 -18.86
CA PHE A 88 -29.04 -22.94 -17.50
C PHE A 88 -30.20 -22.29 -16.78
N ASP A 89 -30.27 -22.54 -15.48
CA ASP A 89 -31.17 -21.90 -14.53
C ASP A 89 -30.32 -21.18 -13.48
N ILE A 90 -30.76 -20.01 -13.03
CA ILE A 90 -30.06 -19.23 -12.00
C ILE A 90 -30.90 -19.23 -10.73
N GLU A 91 -30.38 -19.83 -9.66
CA GLU A 91 -30.93 -19.72 -8.31
C GLU A 91 -29.98 -18.91 -7.41
N SER A 92 -30.39 -17.71 -6.99
CA SER A 92 -29.70 -16.95 -5.96
C SER A 92 -30.23 -17.32 -4.57
N LYS A 93 -29.40 -17.95 -3.73
CA LYS A 93 -29.71 -18.24 -2.33
C LYS A 93 -28.69 -17.53 -1.43
N GLU A 94 -29.15 -16.55 -0.64
CA GLU A 94 -28.34 -15.94 0.42
C GLU A 94 -28.16 -16.95 1.57
N ASN A 95 -27.12 -17.79 1.53
CA ASN A 95 -26.84 -18.72 2.63
C ASN A 95 -25.33 -18.85 2.89
N LEU A 96 -24.90 -18.36 4.05
CA LEU A 96 -23.55 -18.43 4.60
C LEU A 96 -23.29 -19.84 5.18
N VAL A 97 -22.29 -20.57 4.69
CA VAL A 97 -21.84 -21.84 5.31
C VAL A 97 -20.30 -21.88 5.34
N GLU A 98 -19.73 -22.06 6.53
CA GLU A 98 -18.29 -22.19 6.82
C GLU A 98 -17.82 -23.67 6.71
N GLU A 99 -16.72 -23.94 6.00
CA GLU A 99 -15.99 -25.23 6.04
C GLU A 99 -14.50 -25.02 6.42
N THR A 100 -13.89 -26.04 7.02
CA THR A 100 -12.65 -25.99 7.86
C THR A 100 -11.46 -26.72 7.22
N VAL A 101 -10.26 -26.13 7.29
CA VAL A 101 -8.96 -26.72 6.86
C VAL A 101 -8.19 -27.32 8.04
N THR A 102 -7.55 -28.47 7.81
CA THR A 102 -6.87 -29.30 8.82
C THR A 102 -5.43 -28.86 9.12
N ILE A 103 -5.28 -28.06 10.17
CA ILE A 103 -4.12 -27.95 11.07
C ILE A 103 -4.04 -29.22 11.92
N PHE A 104 -2.86 -29.76 12.32
CA PHE A 104 -2.69 -30.92 13.25
C PHE A 104 -4.01 -31.25 13.94
N PRO A 105 -4.85 -32.11 13.34
CA PRO A 105 -6.23 -32.09 13.72
C PRO A 105 -6.29 -32.63 15.13
N VAL A 106 -6.84 -31.83 16.02
CA VAL A 106 -7.91 -32.37 16.83
C VAL A 106 -8.84 -33.06 15.82
N LYS A 107 -8.76 -34.39 15.72
CA LYS A 107 -9.83 -35.15 15.08
C LYS A 107 -11.09 -34.72 15.81
N LYS A 108 -12.00 -34.06 15.10
CA LYS A 108 -13.31 -33.70 15.66
C LYS A 108 -13.94 -35.00 16.16
N GLY A 109 -13.97 -35.20 17.49
CA GLY A 109 -14.45 -36.43 18.12
C GLY A 109 -13.42 -37.24 18.94
N GLU A 110 -12.13 -36.92 18.97
CA GLU A 110 -11.25 -37.47 20.02
C GLU A 110 -11.41 -36.64 21.30
N ASN A 111 -11.99 -37.28 22.34
CA ASN A 111 -12.24 -36.75 23.68
C ASN A 111 -10.94 -36.31 24.38
N HIS A 112 -10.35 -35.18 23.97
CA HIS A 112 -9.30 -34.52 24.74
C HIS A 112 -9.80 -33.32 25.55
N ILE A 113 -11.06 -32.89 25.35
CA ILE A 113 -11.70 -31.79 26.10
C ILE A 113 -12.22 -32.27 27.47
N ASN A 114 -11.40 -32.99 28.23
CA ASN A 114 -11.75 -33.31 29.62
C ASN A 114 -11.31 -32.19 30.58
N ASP A 115 -10.35 -31.35 30.21
CA ASP A 115 -9.79 -30.31 31.09
C ASP A 115 -9.54 -28.97 30.35
N THR A 116 -10.51 -28.07 30.47
CA THR A 116 -10.49 -26.71 29.92
C THR A 116 -9.21 -25.94 30.25
N ARG A 117 -8.59 -26.21 31.41
CA ARG A 117 -7.34 -25.54 31.79
C ARG A 117 -6.18 -26.02 30.92
N LYS A 118 -6.10 -27.32 30.63
CA LYS A 118 -5.03 -27.89 29.79
C LYS A 118 -5.14 -27.40 28.35
N ASP A 119 -6.34 -27.33 27.81
CA ASP A 119 -6.57 -26.91 26.43
C ASP A 119 -6.20 -25.42 26.22
N ILE A 120 -6.54 -24.57 27.18
CA ILE A 120 -6.14 -23.17 27.18
C ILE A 120 -4.62 -23.01 27.35
N LEU A 121 -4.00 -23.78 28.25
CA LEU A 121 -2.54 -23.80 28.39
C LEU A 121 -1.84 -24.26 27.11
N HIS A 122 -2.44 -25.20 26.38
CA HIS A 122 -1.91 -25.69 25.11
C HIS A 122 -1.99 -24.61 24.02
N GLY A 123 -3.13 -23.91 23.90
CA GLY A 123 -3.27 -22.76 23.01
C GLY A 123 -2.23 -21.67 23.31
N LEU A 124 -2.04 -21.32 24.58
CA LEU A 124 -1.02 -20.35 25.01
C LEU A 124 0.42 -20.79 24.69
N LEU A 125 0.72 -22.09 24.81
CA LEU A 125 2.02 -22.63 24.44
C LEU A 125 2.27 -22.55 22.93
N LEU A 126 1.26 -22.86 22.12
CA LEU A 126 1.33 -22.73 20.65
C LEU A 126 1.57 -21.29 20.21
N GLU A 127 0.87 -20.34 20.82
CA GLU A 127 1.06 -18.91 20.58
C GLU A 127 2.51 -18.49 20.88
N ARG A 128 3.02 -18.85 22.06
CA ARG A 128 4.43 -18.59 22.45
C ARG A 128 5.45 -19.29 21.57
N SER A 129 5.07 -20.41 20.96
CA SER A 129 5.95 -21.19 20.08
C SER A 129 5.90 -20.72 18.63
N GLY A 130 5.17 -19.65 18.32
CA GLY A 130 5.10 -19.06 16.97
C GLY A 130 4.04 -19.69 16.07
N TYR A 131 3.05 -20.40 16.62
CA TYR A 131 1.96 -21.05 15.88
C TYR A 131 0.58 -20.42 16.18
N PRO A 132 0.37 -19.12 15.87
CA PRO A 132 -0.84 -18.39 16.28
C PRO A 132 -2.14 -18.93 15.65
N LYS A 133 -2.07 -19.45 14.41
CA LYS A 133 -3.23 -20.06 13.74
C LYS A 133 -3.73 -21.30 14.49
N TYR A 134 -2.80 -22.12 14.99
CA TYR A 134 -3.11 -23.32 15.77
C TYR A 134 -3.64 -22.95 17.16
N ALA A 135 -3.03 -21.96 17.81
CA ALA A 135 -3.48 -21.43 19.09
C ALA A 135 -4.94 -20.92 19.02
N ARG A 136 -5.26 -20.19 17.95
CA ARG A 136 -6.62 -19.72 17.66
C ARG A 136 -7.61 -20.87 17.61
N ASP A 137 -7.32 -21.89 16.82
CA ASP A 137 -8.23 -23.03 16.64
C ASP A 137 -8.47 -23.76 17.98
N TYR A 138 -7.46 -23.86 18.85
CA TYR A 138 -7.60 -24.36 20.22
C TYR A 138 -8.52 -23.48 21.08
N PHE A 139 -8.33 -22.16 21.07
CA PHE A 139 -9.15 -21.24 21.87
C PHE A 139 -10.61 -21.24 21.42
N LEU A 140 -10.85 -21.33 20.11
CA LEU A 140 -12.20 -21.40 19.55
C LEU A 140 -12.86 -22.74 19.88
N ALA A 141 -12.16 -23.87 19.76
CA ALA A 141 -12.69 -25.18 20.13
C ALA A 141 -13.11 -25.25 21.61
N VAL A 142 -12.31 -24.67 22.51
CA VAL A 142 -12.63 -24.58 23.94
C VAL A 142 -13.86 -23.69 24.18
N PHE A 143 -14.02 -22.61 23.42
CA PHE A 143 -15.19 -21.74 23.49
C PHE A 143 -16.45 -22.41 22.94
N GLU A 144 -16.35 -23.19 21.86
CA GLU A 144 -17.48 -23.95 21.30
C GLU A 144 -17.99 -25.01 22.29
N ASP A 145 -17.10 -25.74 22.96
CA ASP A 145 -17.46 -26.74 23.98
C ASP A 145 -18.05 -26.07 25.25
N LYS A 146 -17.41 -25.00 25.71
CA LYS A 146 -17.75 -24.31 26.95
C LYS A 146 -17.96 -22.82 26.72
N PRO A 147 -19.04 -22.41 26.04
CA PRO A 147 -19.28 -21.01 25.67
C PRO A 147 -19.57 -20.12 26.87
N MET A 148 -19.86 -20.71 28.03
CA MET A 148 -20.05 -20.00 29.29
C MET A 148 -18.77 -19.86 30.12
N ASN A 149 -17.68 -20.54 29.76
CA ASN A 149 -16.42 -20.44 30.47
C ASN A 149 -15.76 -19.08 30.20
N LEU A 150 -15.34 -18.42 31.29
CA LEU A 150 -14.73 -17.08 31.24
C LEU A 150 -13.45 -17.05 30.40
N PHE A 151 -12.53 -17.98 30.65
CA PHE A 151 -11.25 -18.01 29.96
C PHE A 151 -11.44 -18.35 28.49
N ALA A 152 -12.36 -19.26 28.18
CA ALA A 152 -12.72 -19.58 26.80
C ALA A 152 -13.19 -18.33 26.03
N LYS A 153 -14.08 -17.51 26.63
CA LYS A 153 -14.50 -16.22 26.04
C LYS A 153 -13.35 -15.24 25.86
N ILE A 154 -12.45 -15.12 26.85
CA ILE A 154 -11.31 -14.19 26.79
C ILE A 154 -10.36 -14.57 25.66
N PHE A 155 -9.96 -15.84 25.60
CA PHE A 155 -9.00 -16.30 24.60
C PHE A 155 -9.60 -16.35 23.21
N ALA A 156 -10.88 -16.73 23.06
CA ALA A 156 -11.59 -16.63 21.78
C ALA A 156 -11.71 -15.17 21.29
N ALA A 157 -11.95 -14.21 22.18
CA ALA A 157 -11.95 -12.80 21.83
C ALA A 157 -10.56 -12.34 21.36
N GLU A 158 -9.48 -12.69 22.07
CA GLU A 158 -8.12 -12.31 21.63
C GLU A 158 -7.77 -12.94 20.27
N ALA A 159 -8.12 -14.21 20.06
CA ALA A 159 -7.98 -14.92 18.80
C ALA A 159 -8.64 -14.18 17.62
N TYR A 160 -9.90 -13.75 17.76
CA TYR A 160 -10.59 -12.99 16.71
C TYR A 160 -10.00 -11.60 16.48
N LYS A 161 -9.52 -10.95 17.54
CA LYS A 161 -8.86 -9.64 17.44
C LYS A 161 -7.55 -9.74 16.65
N GLU A 162 -6.71 -10.73 16.92
CA GLU A 162 -5.46 -10.95 16.19
C GLU A 162 -5.70 -11.32 14.73
N ALA A 163 -6.73 -12.13 14.46
CA ALA A 163 -7.17 -12.48 13.10
C ALA A 163 -7.80 -11.30 12.34
N LYS A 164 -7.98 -10.13 12.99
CA LYS A 164 -8.70 -8.96 12.45
C LYS A 164 -10.15 -9.28 12.06
N GLU A 165 -10.75 -10.29 12.68
CA GLU A 165 -12.16 -10.68 12.53
C GLU A 165 -13.04 -9.88 13.51
N GLU A 166 -13.12 -8.57 13.26
CA GLU A 166 -13.69 -7.59 14.20
C GLU A 166 -15.17 -7.83 14.55
N GLY A 167 -15.95 -8.40 13.64
CA GLY A 167 -17.35 -8.77 13.85
C GLY A 167 -17.51 -9.87 14.91
N LYS A 168 -16.78 -10.98 14.74
CA LYS A 168 -16.81 -12.09 15.71
C LYS A 168 -16.22 -11.69 17.06
N TYR A 169 -15.20 -10.82 17.05
CA TYR A 169 -14.67 -10.22 18.27
C TYR A 169 -15.75 -9.45 19.04
N ILE A 170 -16.48 -8.55 18.39
CA ILE A 170 -17.50 -7.74 19.06
C ILE A 170 -18.68 -8.58 19.55
N ASP A 171 -19.05 -9.64 18.82
CA ASP A 171 -20.12 -10.57 19.21
C ASP A 171 -19.80 -11.33 20.49
N ILE A 172 -18.56 -11.83 20.64
CA ILE A 172 -18.13 -12.48 21.88
C ILE A 172 -18.21 -11.51 23.06
N LEU A 173 -17.76 -10.26 22.87
CA LEU A 173 -17.83 -9.26 23.93
C LEU A 173 -19.29 -8.96 24.31
N ASN A 174 -20.18 -8.79 23.35
CA ASN A 174 -21.61 -8.57 23.57
C ASN A 174 -22.24 -9.75 24.34
N LEU A 175 -21.95 -10.98 23.93
CA LEU A 175 -22.43 -12.20 24.59
C LEU A 175 -21.90 -12.33 26.02
N ALA A 176 -20.63 -11.99 26.25
CA ALA A 176 -20.02 -12.00 27.57
C ALA A 176 -20.67 -10.98 28.52
N ILE A 177 -21.07 -9.82 28.01
CA ILE A 177 -21.70 -8.77 28.81
C ILE A 177 -23.14 -9.12 29.21
N LEU A 178 -23.87 -9.87 28.38
CA LEU A 178 -25.30 -10.19 28.62
C LEU A 178 -25.56 -11.26 29.69
N LYS A 179 -24.63 -12.19 29.94
CA LYS A 179 -24.95 -13.47 30.63
C LYS A 179 -24.05 -13.84 31.83
N THR A 180 -23.15 -12.97 32.27
CA THR A 180 -22.27 -13.21 33.44
C THR A 180 -22.25 -11.98 34.32
N ASN A 181 -22.30 -12.08 35.66
CA ASN A 181 -22.43 -10.88 36.53
C ASN A 181 -21.10 -10.36 37.12
N SER A 182 -20.13 -11.20 37.51
CA SER A 182 -18.90 -10.70 38.16
C SER A 182 -17.85 -10.16 37.18
N GLU A 183 -17.82 -10.66 35.94
CA GLU A 183 -16.73 -10.41 34.97
C GLU A 183 -17.08 -9.35 33.91
N VAL A 184 -18.31 -8.82 33.94
CA VAL A 184 -18.80 -7.79 33.01
C VAL A 184 -17.82 -6.61 32.87
N PRO A 185 -17.19 -6.10 33.94
CA PRO A 185 -16.28 -4.97 33.81
C PRO A 185 -15.05 -5.26 32.91
N ALA A 186 -14.55 -6.50 32.86
CA ALA A 186 -13.41 -6.85 32.01
C ALA A 186 -13.78 -6.82 30.52
N PHE A 187 -14.96 -7.35 30.18
CA PHE A 187 -15.46 -7.36 28.81
C PHE A 187 -15.93 -5.98 28.34
N LEU A 188 -16.57 -5.19 29.21
CA LEU A 188 -16.89 -3.79 28.92
C LEU A 188 -15.62 -2.96 28.64
N ASN A 189 -14.54 -3.16 29.40
CA ASN A 189 -13.27 -2.49 29.12
C ASN A 189 -12.72 -2.83 27.73
N ARG A 190 -12.71 -4.13 27.36
CA ARG A 190 -12.24 -4.58 26.04
C ARG A 190 -13.11 -4.04 24.90
N ARG A 191 -14.43 -3.93 25.13
CA ARG A 191 -15.39 -3.41 24.15
C ARG A 191 -15.28 -1.91 23.98
N GLY A 192 -15.14 -1.17 25.08
CA GLY A 192 -14.88 0.26 25.05
C GLY A 192 -13.55 0.59 24.36
N GLU A 193 -12.49 -0.18 24.60
CA GLU A 193 -11.20 -0.01 23.90
C GLU A 193 -11.34 -0.21 22.39
N PHE A 194 -12.12 -1.21 21.97
CA PHE A 194 -12.42 -1.45 20.57
C PHE A 194 -13.21 -0.31 19.93
N TYR A 195 -14.28 0.16 20.58
CA TYR A 195 -15.03 1.32 20.09
C TYR A 195 -14.16 2.58 20.02
N SER A 196 -13.25 2.77 20.97
CA SER A 196 -12.30 3.88 20.96
C SER A 196 -11.35 3.83 19.74
N ILE A 197 -10.80 2.64 19.41
CA ILE A 197 -9.96 2.45 18.22
C ILE A 197 -10.77 2.71 16.93
N LYS A 198 -12.06 2.35 16.92
CA LYS A 198 -12.98 2.58 15.80
C LYS A 198 -13.55 4.00 15.74
N ASN A 199 -13.06 4.91 16.57
CA ASN A 199 -13.53 6.28 16.68
C ASN A 199 -15.04 6.39 17.00
N GLN A 200 -15.63 5.36 17.62
CA GLN A 200 -17.01 5.35 18.15
C GLN A 200 -16.98 5.80 19.61
N GLN A 201 -16.75 7.09 19.81
CA GLN A 201 -16.34 7.66 21.10
C GLN A 201 -17.47 7.60 22.14
N GLU A 202 -18.73 7.74 21.74
CA GLU A 202 -19.90 7.69 22.62
C GLU A 202 -20.08 6.28 23.22
N ARG A 203 -20.03 5.25 22.37
CA ARG A 203 -20.16 3.85 22.81
C ARG A 203 -19.02 3.42 23.72
N ALA A 204 -17.81 3.90 23.42
CA ALA A 204 -16.66 3.68 24.29
C ALA A 204 -16.86 4.32 25.68
N GLU A 205 -17.41 5.55 25.71
CA GLU A 205 -17.68 6.27 26.94
C GLU A 205 -18.73 5.56 27.79
N ASP A 206 -19.82 5.11 27.18
CA ASP A 206 -20.88 4.35 27.86
C ASP A 206 -20.34 3.08 28.50
N ASP A 207 -19.51 2.33 27.77
CA ASP A 207 -18.90 1.10 28.28
C ASP A 207 -17.97 1.38 29.46
N PHE A 208 -17.10 2.39 29.38
CA PHE A 208 -16.18 2.73 30.46
C PHE A 208 -16.90 3.32 31.69
N LYS A 209 -17.96 4.12 31.49
CA LYS A 209 -18.82 4.56 32.59
C LYS A 209 -19.50 3.36 33.25
N LYS A 210 -20.00 2.41 32.47
CA LYS A 210 -20.63 1.21 33.00
C LYS A 210 -19.65 0.33 33.80
N VAL A 211 -18.38 0.27 33.38
CA VAL A 211 -17.30 -0.37 34.18
C VAL A 211 -17.20 0.28 35.55
N LEU A 212 -17.20 1.62 35.63
CA LEU A 212 -17.05 2.34 36.89
C LEU A 212 -18.33 2.32 37.75
N GLU A 213 -19.51 2.18 37.16
CA GLU A 213 -20.74 1.92 37.90
C GLU A 213 -20.70 0.54 38.59
N LEU A 214 -20.23 -0.50 37.87
CA LEU A 214 -20.16 -1.86 38.37
C LEU A 214 -18.98 -2.09 39.32
N ASN A 215 -17.87 -1.40 39.08
CA ASN A 215 -16.67 -1.44 39.90
C ASN A 215 -16.04 -0.04 40.00
N PRO A 216 -16.46 0.78 40.98
CA PRO A 216 -15.95 2.15 41.16
C PRO A 216 -14.43 2.22 41.42
N GLN A 217 -13.83 1.14 41.90
CA GLN A 217 -12.39 1.07 42.21
C GLN A 217 -11.53 0.56 41.04
N SER A 218 -12.15 0.28 39.88
CA SER A 218 -11.46 -0.26 38.70
C SER A 218 -10.42 0.71 38.15
N LEU A 219 -9.14 0.46 38.45
CA LEU A 219 -8.01 1.22 37.90
C LEU A 219 -8.05 1.24 36.36
N ARG A 220 -8.37 0.11 35.72
CA ARG A 220 -8.46 0.01 34.26
C ARG A 220 -9.60 0.85 33.70
N GLY A 221 -10.76 0.87 34.36
CA GLY A 221 -11.91 1.69 33.96
C GLY A 221 -11.57 3.19 34.00
N HIS A 222 -10.95 3.64 35.08
CA HIS A 222 -10.52 5.03 35.22
C HIS A 222 -9.47 5.44 34.17
N LEU A 223 -8.44 4.60 33.97
CA LEU A 223 -7.40 4.84 32.94
C LEU A 223 -8.01 4.92 31.53
N ASN A 224 -8.91 4.00 31.20
CA ASN A 224 -9.54 3.94 29.89
C ASN A 224 -10.47 5.14 29.64
N LEU A 225 -11.28 5.53 30.63
CA LEU A 225 -12.15 6.70 30.53
C LEU A 225 -11.33 8.00 30.40
N ALA A 226 -10.28 8.16 31.20
CA ALA A 226 -9.38 9.30 31.09
C ALA A 226 -8.68 9.37 29.73
N LYS A 227 -8.20 8.24 29.22
CA LYS A 227 -7.59 8.13 27.88
C LYS A 227 -8.58 8.53 26.79
N LEU A 228 -9.84 8.10 26.89
CA LEU A 228 -10.89 8.48 25.96
C LEU A 228 -11.17 9.99 26.00
N TYR A 229 -11.29 10.59 27.18
CA TYR A 229 -11.46 12.04 27.30
C TYR A 229 -10.27 12.81 26.72
N ARG A 230 -9.05 12.31 26.89
CA ARG A 230 -7.87 12.85 26.22
C ARG A 230 -7.91 12.75 24.70
N SER A 231 -8.42 11.66 24.11
CA SER A 231 -8.57 11.56 22.65
C SER A 231 -9.68 12.49 22.12
N LYS A 232 -10.72 12.74 22.93
CA LYS A 232 -11.78 13.74 22.67
C LYS A 232 -11.30 15.20 22.83
N LYS A 233 -10.05 15.42 23.26
CA LYS A 233 -9.49 16.72 23.66
C LYS A 233 -10.20 17.36 24.87
N TRP A 234 -10.97 16.58 25.64
CA TRP A 234 -11.63 17.00 26.88
C TRP A 234 -10.67 16.83 28.05
N HIS A 235 -9.64 17.67 28.11
CA HIS A 235 -8.54 17.50 29.04
C HIS A 235 -8.94 17.74 30.50
N GLU A 236 -9.92 18.61 30.78
CA GLU A 236 -10.43 18.81 32.14
C GLU A 236 -11.19 17.58 32.68
N ASP A 237 -12.05 16.96 31.87
CA ASP A 237 -12.74 15.72 32.27
C ASP A 237 -11.77 14.56 32.49
N SER A 238 -10.73 14.46 31.65
CA SER A 238 -9.62 13.54 31.89
C SER A 238 -8.94 13.84 33.24
N ARG A 239 -8.62 15.11 33.53
CA ARG A 239 -7.97 15.51 34.78
C ARG A 239 -8.80 15.12 36.00
N ARG A 240 -10.11 15.41 35.99
CA ARG A 240 -11.03 15.03 37.09
C ARG A 240 -11.13 13.52 37.26
N THR A 241 -11.21 12.77 36.16
CA THR A 241 -11.26 11.30 36.18
C THR A 241 -9.98 10.72 36.79
N ILE A 242 -8.82 11.22 36.37
CA ILE A 242 -7.52 10.78 36.90
C ILE A 242 -7.35 11.18 38.37
N GLN A 243 -7.81 12.39 38.76
CA GLN A 243 -7.76 12.86 40.13
C GLN A 243 -8.53 11.93 41.08
N ALA A 244 -9.78 11.58 40.72
CA ALA A 244 -10.58 10.63 41.49
C ALA A 244 -9.91 9.24 41.58
N ALA A 245 -9.28 8.80 40.49
CA ALA A 245 -8.55 7.54 40.47
C ALA A 245 -7.28 7.56 41.34
N LEU A 246 -6.58 8.71 41.42
CA LEU A 246 -5.41 8.91 42.26
C LEU A 246 -5.75 8.97 43.76
N GLU A 247 -6.97 9.33 44.14
CA GLU A 247 -7.42 9.22 45.53
C GLU A 247 -7.49 7.75 45.99
N LEU A 248 -7.85 6.84 45.07
CA LEU A 248 -7.91 5.40 45.32
C LEU A 248 -6.55 4.72 45.15
N TRP A 249 -5.75 5.18 44.18
CA TRP A 249 -4.48 4.57 43.78
C TRP A 249 -3.36 5.62 43.74
N PRO A 250 -2.97 6.19 44.89
CA PRO A 250 -2.09 7.37 44.94
C PRO A 250 -0.69 7.14 44.37
N ASP A 251 -0.20 5.90 44.38
CA ASP A 251 1.14 5.54 43.90
C ASP A 251 1.11 4.80 42.55
N SER A 252 -0.04 4.81 41.87
CA SER A 252 -0.15 4.26 40.51
C SER A 252 0.64 5.12 39.52
N THR A 253 1.80 4.62 39.08
CA THR A 253 2.66 5.33 38.13
C THR A 253 1.98 5.60 36.79
N LEU A 254 1.05 4.73 36.35
CA LEU A 254 0.24 4.95 35.15
C LEU A 254 -0.66 6.18 35.30
N LEU A 255 -1.37 6.31 36.43
CA LEU A 255 -2.23 7.46 36.69
C LEU A 255 -1.43 8.75 36.87
N LEU A 256 -0.28 8.70 37.55
CA LEU A 256 0.60 9.86 37.70
C LEU A 256 1.12 10.35 36.34
N LEU A 257 1.47 9.44 35.42
CA LEU A 257 1.88 9.78 34.06
C LEU A 257 0.73 10.35 33.23
N ASP A 258 -0.47 9.76 33.33
CA ASP A 258 -1.64 10.27 32.63
C ASP A 258 -2.06 11.64 33.17
N MET A 259 -1.94 11.88 34.48
CA MET A 259 -2.17 13.18 35.11
C MET A 259 -1.19 14.21 34.57
N ALA A 260 0.11 13.89 34.61
CA ALA A 260 1.16 14.76 34.12
C ALA A 260 0.97 15.14 32.64
N THR A 261 0.67 14.14 31.79
CA THR A 261 0.38 14.35 30.36
C THR A 261 -0.89 15.19 30.14
N THR A 262 -1.90 15.02 30.99
CA THR A 262 -3.15 15.80 30.91
C THR A 262 -2.92 17.26 31.29
N LEU A 263 -2.21 17.51 32.40
CA LEU A 263 -1.84 18.85 32.86
C LEU A 263 -0.98 19.58 31.84
N GLU A 264 -0.03 18.88 31.21
CA GLU A 264 0.78 19.44 30.13
C GLU A 264 -0.09 19.92 28.96
N ARG A 265 -1.08 19.13 28.53
CA ARG A 265 -2.00 19.52 27.45
C ARG A 265 -2.92 20.68 27.83
N LEU A 266 -3.19 20.87 29.12
CA LEU A 266 -3.91 22.03 29.65
C LEU A 266 -3.03 23.28 29.80
N GLY A 267 -1.70 23.15 29.64
CA GLY A 267 -0.74 24.23 29.82
C GLY A 267 -0.24 24.40 31.27
N TYR A 268 -0.64 23.54 32.20
CA TYR A 268 -0.16 23.53 33.58
C TYR A 268 1.19 22.81 33.69
N ILE A 269 2.22 23.43 33.09
CA ILE A 269 3.55 22.80 32.89
C ILE A 269 4.24 22.49 34.23
N ASP A 270 4.21 23.40 35.20
CA ASP A 270 4.91 23.19 36.47
C ASP A 270 4.25 22.06 37.29
N ASP A 271 2.92 22.00 37.32
CA ASP A 271 2.17 20.93 37.98
C ASP A 271 2.43 19.57 37.31
N ALA A 272 2.46 19.53 35.97
CA ALA A 272 2.83 18.32 35.23
C ALA A 272 4.20 17.78 35.66
N GLY A 273 5.18 18.68 35.85
CA GLY A 273 6.51 18.34 36.34
C GLY A 273 6.51 17.67 37.72
N ILE A 274 5.61 18.07 38.64
CA ILE A 274 5.48 17.44 39.96
C ILE A 274 5.06 15.97 39.80
N TYR A 275 4.04 15.69 38.98
CA TYR A 275 3.54 14.34 38.75
C TYR A 275 4.53 13.45 37.99
N PHE A 276 5.21 13.98 36.96
CA PHE A 276 6.30 13.28 36.28
C PHE A 276 7.43 12.89 37.24
N ASN A 277 7.87 13.82 38.09
CA ASN A 277 8.92 13.57 39.07
C ASN A 277 8.48 12.55 40.14
N ARG A 278 7.24 12.60 40.61
CA ARG A 278 6.69 11.62 41.55
C ARG A 278 6.66 10.22 40.93
N ALA A 279 6.14 10.09 39.71
CA ALA A 279 6.10 8.81 39.00
C ALA A 279 7.51 8.22 38.84
N ALA A 280 8.51 9.06 38.54
CA ALA A 280 9.89 8.63 38.36
C ALA A 280 10.60 8.25 39.66
N ARG A 281 10.20 8.81 40.81
CA ARG A 281 10.68 8.39 42.12
C ARG A 281 10.08 7.05 42.55
N LEU A 282 8.80 6.82 42.26
CA LEU A 282 8.10 5.59 42.65
C LEU A 282 8.56 4.37 41.84
N PHE A 283 8.89 4.56 40.56
CA PHE A 283 9.38 3.45 39.74
C PHE A 283 10.65 3.82 38.98
N PRO A 284 11.79 3.94 39.71
CA PRO A 284 13.05 4.41 39.15
C PRO A 284 13.66 3.43 38.15
N GLY A 285 13.21 2.17 38.07
CA GLY A 285 13.72 1.18 37.12
C GLY A 285 13.05 1.19 35.74
N ASN A 286 12.02 2.02 35.52
CA ASN A 286 11.26 2.01 34.28
C ASN A 286 11.82 3.00 33.26
N SER A 287 12.52 2.45 32.26
CA SER A 287 13.11 3.25 31.17
C SER A 287 12.05 4.01 30.36
N SER A 288 10.86 3.43 30.15
CA SER A 288 9.77 4.07 29.39
C SER A 288 9.23 5.30 30.12
N LEU A 289 9.12 5.21 31.46
CA LEU A 289 8.73 6.32 32.30
C LEU A 289 9.77 7.44 32.24
N GLN A 290 11.06 7.08 32.37
CA GLN A 290 12.15 8.06 32.29
C GLN A 290 12.22 8.74 30.92
N MET A 291 11.95 8.01 29.83
CA MET A 291 11.80 8.58 28.49
C MET A 291 10.62 9.55 28.40
N GLY A 292 9.51 9.27 29.09
CA GLY A 292 8.38 10.19 29.22
C GLY A 292 8.78 11.51 29.89
N VAL A 293 9.56 11.44 30.97
CA VAL A 293 10.10 12.64 31.65
C VAL A 293 11.11 13.37 30.76
N THR A 294 12.00 12.66 30.07
CA THR A 294 12.91 13.26 29.08
C THR A 294 12.14 14.07 28.03
N ASP A 295 11.05 13.51 27.49
CA ASP A 295 10.27 14.18 26.47
C ASP A 295 9.50 15.40 26.99
N PHE A 296 9.07 15.36 28.25
CA PHE A 296 8.50 16.51 28.95
C PHE A 296 9.53 17.64 29.11
N GLU A 297 10.72 17.36 29.62
CA GLU A 297 11.78 18.37 29.80
C GLU A 297 12.22 18.97 28.45
N ARG A 298 12.26 18.16 27.38
CA ARG A 298 12.50 18.65 26.01
C ARG A 298 11.46 19.67 25.56
N ARG A 299 10.18 19.43 25.85
CA ARG A 299 9.10 20.37 25.50
C ARG A 299 9.15 21.64 26.34
N LYS A 300 9.62 21.56 27.59
CA LYS A 300 9.99 22.71 28.42
C LYS A 300 11.22 23.47 27.89
N LYS A 301 11.91 22.93 26.88
CA LYS A 301 13.20 23.40 26.35
C LYS A 301 14.35 23.28 27.34
N ASP A 302 14.18 22.50 28.42
CA ASP A 302 15.25 22.17 29.36
C ASP A 302 16.03 20.95 28.86
N THR A 303 16.99 21.22 27.99
CA THR A 303 17.77 20.18 27.30
C THR A 303 18.72 19.46 28.25
N GLU A 304 19.21 20.14 29.29
CA GLU A 304 20.10 19.55 30.31
C GLU A 304 19.35 18.59 31.23
N ALA A 305 18.16 18.97 31.70
CA ALA A 305 17.30 18.08 32.48
C ALA A 305 16.89 16.86 31.66
N ALA A 306 16.53 17.06 30.39
CA ALA A 306 16.22 15.97 29.46
C ALA A 306 17.40 14.99 29.32
N LEU A 307 18.62 15.50 29.14
CA LEU A 307 19.85 14.70 29.02
C LEU A 307 20.09 13.86 30.29
N LYS A 308 19.88 14.44 31.47
CA LYS A 308 20.01 13.73 32.75
C LYS A 308 19.03 12.57 32.88
N TRP A 309 17.78 12.76 32.45
CA TRP A 309 16.75 11.72 32.51
C TRP A 309 16.98 10.59 31.50
N VAL A 310 17.39 10.89 30.27
CA VAL A 310 17.63 9.85 29.26
C VAL A 310 18.87 9.01 29.61
N LYS A 311 19.88 9.60 30.27
CA LYS A 311 21.02 8.84 30.80
C LYS A 311 20.62 7.88 31.93
N LYS A 312 19.59 8.20 32.72
CA LYS A 312 19.00 7.23 33.66
C LYS A 312 18.29 6.12 32.90
N ALA A 313 17.51 6.44 31.87
CA ALA A 313 16.82 5.44 31.04
C ALA A 313 17.80 4.43 30.45
N LEU A 314 18.96 4.91 30.00
CA LEU A 314 20.02 4.06 29.48
C LEU A 314 20.54 3.03 30.49
N ARG A 315 20.64 3.39 31.78
CA ARG A 315 21.11 2.45 32.83
C ARG A 315 20.20 1.24 33.00
N PHE A 316 18.90 1.40 32.73
CA PHE A 316 17.92 0.33 32.89
C PHE A 316 17.62 -0.41 31.59
N ASN A 317 17.90 0.20 30.44
CA ASN A 317 17.73 -0.44 29.14
C ASN A 317 18.92 -0.11 28.21
N PRO A 318 20.08 -0.75 28.44
CA PRO A 318 21.34 -0.41 27.77
C PRO A 318 21.41 -0.82 26.29
N TYR A 319 20.41 -1.51 25.75
CA TYR A 319 20.35 -1.93 24.33
C TYR A 319 19.17 -1.31 23.58
N SER A 320 18.52 -0.29 24.15
CA SER A 320 17.42 0.40 23.48
C SER A 320 17.92 1.44 22.48
N ARG A 321 17.81 1.13 21.19
CA ARG A 321 18.10 2.06 20.08
C ARG A 321 17.41 3.42 20.26
N MET A 322 16.16 3.41 20.71
CA MET A 322 15.38 4.62 20.93
C MET A 322 16.02 5.57 21.96
N ILE A 323 16.63 5.02 23.02
CA ILE A 323 17.32 5.80 24.06
C ILE A 323 18.59 6.42 23.50
N TYR A 324 19.38 5.66 22.74
CA TYR A 324 20.58 6.17 22.07
C TYR A 324 20.27 7.24 21.02
N PHE A 325 19.22 7.07 20.20
CA PHE A 325 18.79 8.12 19.28
C PHE A 325 18.39 9.40 20.01
N ARG A 326 17.71 9.28 21.15
CA ARG A 326 17.34 10.44 21.97
C ARG A 326 18.57 11.11 22.59
N LEU A 327 19.55 10.34 23.05
CA LEU A 327 20.84 10.85 23.52
C LEU A 327 21.62 11.57 22.41
N HIS A 328 21.64 11.00 21.20
CA HIS A 328 22.22 11.62 20.01
C HIS A 328 21.54 12.96 19.71
N ASP A 329 20.21 13.00 19.59
CA ASP A 329 19.45 14.21 19.26
C ASP A 329 19.69 15.33 20.29
N LEU A 330 19.67 15.00 21.58
CA LEU A 330 19.94 15.94 22.67
C LEU A 330 21.39 16.45 22.64
N SER A 331 22.36 15.56 22.42
CA SER A 331 23.77 15.95 22.36
C SER A 331 24.07 16.84 21.15
N ARG A 332 23.47 16.51 19.99
CA ARG A 332 23.49 17.34 18.79
C ARG A 332 22.89 18.73 19.04
N GLN A 333 21.73 18.81 19.69
CA GLN A 333 21.09 20.09 20.04
C GLN A 333 21.98 20.96 20.96
N MET A 334 22.73 20.33 21.86
CA MET A 334 23.71 20.99 22.74
C MET A 334 25.06 21.26 22.06
N LYS A 335 25.21 20.94 20.77
CA LYS A 335 26.47 21.01 20.00
C LYS A 335 27.61 20.14 20.56
N LEU A 336 27.27 19.11 21.33
CA LEU A 336 28.19 18.08 21.84
C LEU A 336 28.35 16.98 20.79
N TYR A 337 28.95 17.32 19.65
CA TYR A 337 28.97 16.47 18.46
C TYR A 337 29.73 15.15 18.66
N ASN A 338 30.82 15.15 19.44
CA ASN A 338 31.56 13.92 19.74
C ASN A 338 30.66 12.89 20.44
N ASN A 339 29.95 13.31 21.48
CA ASN A 339 28.99 12.45 22.17
C ASN A 339 27.87 11.99 21.23
N ALA A 340 27.41 12.85 20.32
CA ALA A 340 26.39 12.48 19.35
C ALA A 340 26.85 11.37 18.41
N PHE A 341 28.13 11.35 18.00
CA PHE A 341 28.72 10.23 17.25
C PHE A 341 28.90 8.99 18.13
N GLU A 342 29.42 9.13 19.35
CA GLU A 342 29.60 7.99 20.29
C GLU A 342 28.29 7.22 20.52
N TYR A 343 27.15 7.90 20.61
CA TYR A 343 25.86 7.22 20.75
C TYR A 343 25.41 6.49 19.47
N LEU A 344 25.79 6.96 18.28
CA LEU A 344 25.53 6.23 17.03
C LEU A 344 26.47 5.02 16.91
N ASP A 345 27.75 5.17 17.28
CA ASP A 345 28.72 4.07 17.32
C ASP A 345 28.28 2.97 18.31
N ALA A 346 27.72 3.37 19.45
CA ALA A 346 27.12 2.43 20.40
C ALA A 346 25.99 1.63 19.75
N ILE A 347 25.07 2.26 19.02
CA ILE A 347 24.01 1.55 18.28
C ILE A 347 24.60 0.57 17.26
N GLU A 348 25.62 0.99 16.51
CA GLU A 348 26.28 0.15 15.50
C GLU A 348 26.86 -1.14 16.11
N SER A 349 27.36 -1.07 17.35
CA SER A 349 27.91 -2.25 18.05
C SER A 349 26.90 -3.35 18.37
N PHE A 350 25.61 -3.04 18.47
CA PHE A 350 24.55 -4.01 18.80
C PHE A 350 23.38 -4.07 17.81
N SER A 351 23.34 -3.21 16.79
CA SER A 351 22.39 -3.23 15.66
C SER A 351 23.05 -2.65 14.40
N PRO A 352 24.03 -3.38 13.80
CA PRO A 352 24.82 -2.91 12.66
C PRO A 352 24.01 -2.77 11.36
N ASP A 353 22.82 -3.37 11.30
CA ASP A 353 21.89 -3.38 10.17
C ASP A 353 20.86 -2.22 10.21
N ASN A 354 20.98 -1.30 11.18
CA ASN A 354 20.00 -0.24 11.35
C ASN A 354 20.23 0.92 10.36
N ALA A 355 19.43 0.96 9.29
CA ALA A 355 19.46 2.04 8.30
C ALA A 355 19.30 3.44 8.92
N PHE A 356 18.40 3.60 9.90
CA PHE A 356 18.09 4.89 10.52
C PHE A 356 19.28 5.51 11.28
N MET A 357 20.16 4.69 11.84
CA MET A 357 21.41 5.15 12.47
C MET A 357 22.35 5.78 11.45
N HIS A 358 22.51 5.15 10.29
CA HIS A 358 23.31 5.70 9.19
C HIS A 358 22.69 6.98 8.61
N THR A 359 21.35 7.08 8.55
CA THR A 359 20.65 8.34 8.22
C THR A 359 21.05 9.46 9.20
N LYS A 360 20.95 9.21 10.51
CA LYS A 360 21.33 10.20 11.55
C LYS A 360 22.80 10.59 11.49
N ARG A 361 23.68 9.63 11.18
CA ARG A 361 25.11 9.88 11.00
C ARG A 361 25.37 10.80 9.82
N GLY A 362 24.71 10.55 8.68
CA GLY A 362 24.80 11.40 7.50
C GLY A 362 24.26 12.81 7.73
N ASP A 363 23.11 12.93 8.41
CA ASP A 363 22.52 14.23 8.77
C ASP A 363 23.47 15.06 9.65
N LEU A 364 24.13 14.41 10.62
CA LEU A 364 25.10 15.07 11.49
C LEU A 364 26.37 15.49 10.72
N TYR A 365 26.92 14.65 9.84
CA TYR A 365 28.05 15.05 8.98
C TYR A 365 27.70 16.21 8.06
N TYR A 366 26.48 16.23 7.51
CA TYR A 366 26.02 17.31 6.65
C TYR A 366 25.92 18.63 7.41
N GLU A 367 25.38 18.63 8.64
CA GLU A 367 25.35 19.81 9.51
C GLU A 367 26.75 20.34 9.85
N LEU A 368 27.73 19.45 9.97
CA LEU A 368 29.13 19.79 10.19
C LEU A 368 29.88 20.22 8.92
N LEU A 369 29.17 20.39 7.80
CA LEU A 369 29.73 20.77 6.50
C LEU A 369 30.77 19.76 5.97
N LEU A 370 30.54 18.46 6.22
CA LEU A 370 31.36 17.35 5.74
C LEU A 370 30.57 16.50 4.72
N PRO A 371 30.35 16.98 3.48
CA PRO A 371 29.43 16.38 2.52
C PRO A 371 29.86 14.98 2.05
N GLU A 372 31.17 14.71 1.94
CA GLU A 372 31.68 13.40 1.54
C GLU A 372 31.30 12.30 2.54
N LYS A 373 31.50 12.58 3.85
CA LYS A 373 31.12 11.65 4.93
C LYS A 373 29.61 11.54 5.10
N ALA A 374 28.89 12.63 4.84
CA ALA A 374 27.43 12.62 4.82
C ALA A 374 26.91 11.69 3.73
N LEU A 375 27.49 11.79 2.52
CA LEU A 375 27.15 10.96 1.39
C LEU A 375 27.44 9.47 1.67
N GLU A 376 28.63 9.13 2.15
CA GLU A 376 28.99 7.76 2.52
C GLU A 376 28.00 7.15 3.53
N SER A 377 27.64 7.92 4.56
CA SER A 377 26.69 7.48 5.59
C SER A 377 25.27 7.31 5.03
N TRP A 378 24.80 8.25 4.21
CA TRP A 378 23.48 8.14 3.57
C TRP A 378 23.43 7.01 2.54
N GLU A 379 24.49 6.75 1.79
CA GLU A 379 24.57 5.60 0.88
C GLU A 379 24.48 4.27 1.62
N LYS A 380 25.20 4.13 2.74
CA LYS A 380 25.08 2.94 3.60
C LYS A 380 23.66 2.79 4.15
N ALA A 381 23.02 3.89 4.54
CA ALA A 381 21.61 3.89 4.97
C ALA A 381 20.67 3.46 3.83
N HIS A 382 20.92 3.94 2.62
CA HIS A 382 20.11 3.64 1.43
C HIS A 382 20.28 2.19 0.97
N GLN A 383 21.49 1.61 1.09
CA GLN A 383 21.71 0.18 0.84
C GLN A 383 20.88 -0.70 1.79
N LEU A 384 20.78 -0.32 3.06
CA LEU A 384 20.01 -1.04 4.08
C LEU A 384 18.49 -0.81 3.97
N ASN A 385 18.07 0.33 3.41
CA ASN A 385 16.67 0.65 3.15
C ASN A 385 16.48 1.41 1.82
N PRO A 386 16.44 0.71 0.68
CA PRO A 386 16.38 1.34 -0.65
C PRO A 386 15.08 2.11 -0.93
N GLY A 387 14.00 1.84 -0.18
CA GLY A 387 12.70 2.50 -0.34
C GLY A 387 12.61 3.88 0.32
N ASP A 388 13.65 4.34 1.02
CA ASP A 388 13.64 5.63 1.71
C ASP A 388 13.90 6.81 0.74
N THR A 389 12.81 7.39 0.25
CA THR A 389 12.84 8.55 -0.65
C THR A 389 13.53 9.79 -0.05
N TYR A 390 13.58 9.93 1.28
CA TYR A 390 14.31 11.03 1.92
C TYR A 390 15.82 10.90 1.68
N LEU A 391 16.36 9.69 1.81
CA LEU A 391 17.77 9.40 1.56
C LEU A 391 18.13 9.57 0.08
N THR A 392 17.27 9.09 -0.83
CA THR A 392 17.47 9.26 -2.28
C THR A 392 17.62 10.73 -2.66
N GLU A 393 16.78 11.61 -2.11
CA GLU A 393 16.86 13.05 -2.38
C GLU A 393 18.13 13.69 -1.81
N ARG A 394 18.54 13.30 -0.60
CA ARG A 394 19.76 13.82 0.05
C ARG A 394 21.03 13.39 -0.68
N ILE A 395 21.09 12.13 -1.10
CA ILE A 395 22.16 11.57 -1.93
C ILE A 395 22.18 12.29 -3.28
N ALA A 396 21.04 12.40 -3.96
CA ALA A 396 20.96 13.09 -5.25
C ALA A 396 21.36 14.57 -5.12
N PHE A 397 20.92 15.26 -4.07
CA PHE A 397 21.29 16.65 -3.81
C PHE A 397 22.80 16.84 -3.65
N LEU A 398 23.48 15.94 -2.94
CA LEU A 398 24.94 16.01 -2.77
C LEU A 398 25.73 15.46 -3.96
N LYS A 399 25.17 14.52 -4.74
CA LYS A 399 25.83 13.92 -5.90
C LYS A 399 25.77 14.77 -7.17
N VAL A 400 24.87 15.75 -7.26
CA VAL A 400 24.64 16.47 -8.53
C VAL A 400 25.28 17.84 -8.53
N GLU A 401 26.47 17.90 -9.13
CA GLU A 401 26.61 18.60 -10.43
C GLU A 401 27.07 17.57 -11.48
N VAL A 402 26.16 16.67 -11.87
CA VAL A 402 26.16 16.14 -13.24
C VAL A 402 24.97 16.82 -13.90
N LYS A 403 25.23 17.64 -14.91
CA LYS A 403 24.19 18.35 -15.68
C LYS A 403 23.15 17.32 -16.11
N ASP A 404 21.96 17.36 -15.51
CA ASP A 404 20.90 16.42 -15.87
C ASP A 404 20.48 16.71 -17.30
N ILE A 405 20.88 15.82 -18.20
CA ILE A 405 20.66 15.96 -19.64
C ILE A 405 19.19 16.15 -20.00
N THR A 406 18.24 15.64 -19.21
CA THR A 406 16.81 15.87 -19.51
C THR A 406 16.42 17.34 -19.44
N LEU A 407 17.11 18.15 -18.63
CA LEU A 407 16.87 19.60 -18.55
C LEU A 407 17.39 20.36 -19.78
N SER A 408 18.33 19.82 -20.56
CA SER A 408 18.75 20.48 -21.81
C SER A 408 17.70 20.41 -22.91
N PHE A 409 16.67 19.57 -22.75
CA PHE A 409 15.53 19.48 -23.66
C PHE A 409 14.35 20.34 -23.21
N LEU A 410 14.40 20.94 -22.01
CA LEU A 410 13.34 21.83 -21.57
C LEU A 410 13.31 23.06 -22.49
N PRO A 411 12.23 23.30 -23.25
CA PRO A 411 12.12 24.48 -24.10
C PRO A 411 12.11 25.72 -23.22
N ASP A 412 12.84 26.74 -23.68
CA ASP A 412 12.78 28.06 -23.07
C ASP A 412 11.53 28.82 -23.51
N ASP A 413 11.37 30.00 -22.93
CA ASP A 413 10.21 30.85 -23.19
C ASP A 413 10.13 31.33 -24.64
N GLU A 414 11.27 31.50 -25.30
CA GLU A 414 11.33 31.94 -26.70
C GLU A 414 10.74 30.86 -27.62
N LYS A 415 11.15 29.59 -27.44
CA LYS A 415 10.61 28.45 -28.21
C LYS A 415 9.11 28.24 -27.94
N ILE A 416 8.65 28.42 -26.70
CA ILE A 416 7.22 28.34 -26.35
C ILE A 416 6.44 29.45 -27.07
N MET A 417 6.90 30.69 -26.99
CA MET A 417 6.22 31.83 -27.63
C MET A 417 6.23 31.74 -29.16
N GLU A 418 7.28 31.17 -29.77
CA GLU A 418 7.30 30.87 -31.20
C GLU A 418 6.19 29.86 -31.58
N SER A 419 6.05 28.79 -30.81
CA SER A 419 5.04 27.75 -31.02
C SER A 419 3.61 28.31 -30.86
N VAL A 420 3.40 29.18 -29.86
CA VAL A 420 2.13 29.90 -29.64
C VAL A 420 1.78 30.78 -30.84
N LYS A 421 2.74 31.53 -31.38
CA LYS A 421 2.51 32.40 -32.57
C LYS A 421 2.14 31.58 -33.80
N LYS A 422 2.85 30.47 -34.07
CA LYS A 422 2.51 29.56 -35.18
C LYS A 422 1.10 28.98 -35.02
N ALA A 423 0.72 28.59 -33.80
CA ALA A 423 -0.61 28.06 -33.52
C ALA A 423 -1.75 29.09 -33.63
N LEU A 424 -1.46 30.39 -33.64
CA LEU A 424 -2.47 31.44 -33.91
C LEU A 424 -2.87 31.47 -35.39
N GLU A 425 -1.93 31.13 -36.29
CA GLU A 425 -2.11 31.12 -37.75
C GLU A 425 -2.55 29.75 -38.27
N PHE A 426 -2.52 28.72 -37.43
CA PHE A 426 -2.90 27.36 -37.77
C PHE A 426 -4.41 27.18 -37.89
N GLU A 427 -4.87 26.52 -38.96
CA GLU A 427 -6.27 26.16 -39.17
C GLU A 427 -6.57 24.77 -38.59
N PRO A 428 -7.30 24.66 -37.46
CA PRO A 428 -7.59 23.37 -36.86
C PRO A 428 -8.58 22.54 -37.67
N HIS A 429 -8.36 21.23 -37.73
CA HIS A 429 -9.35 20.25 -38.21
C HIS A 429 -10.75 20.47 -37.60
N GLU A 430 -11.78 20.26 -38.42
CA GLU A 430 -13.19 20.40 -38.00
C GLU A 430 -13.52 19.46 -36.83
N GLY A 431 -14.11 19.99 -35.76
CA GLY A 431 -14.44 19.21 -34.56
C GLY A 431 -13.34 19.14 -33.50
N ALA A 432 -12.15 19.73 -33.73
CA ALA A 432 -11.15 19.87 -32.67
C ALA A 432 -11.66 20.80 -31.54
N GLU A 433 -11.60 20.32 -30.30
CA GLU A 433 -12.00 21.11 -29.12
C GLU A 433 -10.87 22.03 -28.64
N SER A 434 -9.63 21.55 -28.78
CA SER A 434 -8.41 22.29 -28.45
C SER A 434 -7.27 21.92 -29.39
N LEU A 435 -6.22 22.75 -29.41
CA LEU A 435 -4.94 22.41 -30.02
C LEU A 435 -3.99 21.95 -28.92
N LEU A 436 -3.31 20.84 -29.14
CA LEU A 436 -2.09 20.48 -28.41
C LEU A 436 -0.91 21.03 -29.22
N VAL A 437 -0.50 22.25 -28.87
CA VAL A 437 0.43 23.08 -29.65
C VAL A 437 1.86 22.58 -29.54
N TYR A 438 2.26 22.19 -28.33
CA TYR A 438 3.60 21.68 -28.06
C TYR A 438 3.50 20.62 -26.96
N ASP A 439 3.52 19.36 -27.36
CA ASP A 439 3.53 18.21 -26.48
C ASP A 439 4.94 17.61 -26.43
N HIS A 440 5.66 17.86 -25.34
CA HIS A 440 7.07 17.48 -25.28
C HIS A 440 7.40 16.77 -23.98
N ALA A 441 8.16 15.68 -24.10
CA ALA A 441 8.79 15.02 -22.97
C ALA A 441 10.25 14.65 -23.26
N ALA A 442 11.11 14.82 -22.26
CA ALA A 442 12.40 14.17 -22.18
C ALA A 442 12.45 13.23 -20.97
N CYS A 443 12.66 11.94 -21.21
CA CYS A 443 12.66 10.89 -20.19
C CYS A 443 14.03 10.23 -20.10
N LYS A 444 14.66 10.28 -18.93
CA LYS A 444 15.86 9.47 -18.65
C LYS A 444 15.48 8.26 -17.82
N ILE A 445 15.81 7.08 -18.35
CA ILE A 445 15.63 5.79 -17.66
C ILE A 445 16.91 5.46 -16.88
N ASN A 446 16.76 5.20 -15.59
CA ASN A 446 17.86 4.75 -14.73
C ASN A 446 18.07 3.23 -14.84
N SER A 447 19.18 2.73 -14.31
CA SER A 447 19.51 1.31 -14.31
C SER A 447 18.50 0.47 -13.51
N ASP A 448 17.97 1.02 -12.42
CA ASP A 448 16.99 0.40 -11.53
C ASP A 448 15.53 0.41 -12.06
N GLY A 449 15.29 1.05 -13.21
CA GLY A 449 13.98 1.20 -13.82
C GLY A 449 13.14 2.38 -13.33
N SER A 450 13.66 3.17 -12.39
CA SER A 450 13.12 4.50 -12.13
C SER A 450 13.36 5.41 -13.35
N SER A 451 12.53 6.43 -13.49
CA SER A 451 12.69 7.41 -14.57
C SER A 451 12.43 8.83 -14.10
N ARG A 452 13.10 9.77 -14.77
CA ARG A 452 12.88 11.19 -14.60
C ARG A 452 12.40 11.78 -15.92
N TRP A 453 11.27 12.46 -15.86
CA TRP A 453 10.61 13.08 -17.00
C TRP A 453 10.66 14.59 -16.84
N VAL A 454 10.96 15.29 -17.93
CA VAL A 454 10.81 16.74 -18.07
C VAL A 454 9.77 16.95 -19.15
N VAL A 455 8.62 17.49 -18.77
CA VAL A 455 7.46 17.62 -19.65
C VAL A 455 7.14 19.09 -19.86
N THR A 456 6.79 19.45 -21.09
CA THR A 456 6.21 20.74 -21.46
C THR A 456 4.97 20.48 -22.28
N GLU A 457 3.84 20.96 -21.80
CA GLU A 457 2.58 20.95 -22.53
C GLU A 457 2.14 22.39 -22.80
N VAL A 458 1.84 22.70 -24.06
CA VAL A 458 1.23 23.96 -24.47
C VAL A 458 -0.06 23.63 -25.21
N SER A 459 -1.19 24.12 -24.72
CA SER A 459 -2.52 23.79 -25.26
C SER A 459 -3.37 25.04 -25.47
N ARG A 460 -4.10 25.14 -26.59
CA ARG A 460 -4.99 26.28 -26.93
C ARG A 460 -6.46 25.87 -26.89
N ALA A 461 -7.30 26.62 -26.20
CA ALA A 461 -8.74 26.40 -26.17
C ALA A 461 -9.41 26.91 -27.46
N LEU A 462 -9.95 26.03 -28.32
CA LEU A 462 -10.60 26.46 -29.57
C LEU A 462 -12.08 26.81 -29.38
N ASN A 463 -12.77 26.11 -28.47
CA ASN A 463 -14.17 26.31 -28.16
C ASN A 463 -14.44 26.23 -26.64
N ASP A 464 -15.71 26.33 -26.25
CA ASP A 464 -16.11 26.33 -24.84
C ASP A 464 -15.78 24.99 -24.16
N THR A 465 -15.97 23.86 -24.85
CA THR A 465 -15.62 22.52 -24.33
C THR A 465 -14.11 22.39 -24.12
N GLY A 466 -13.30 22.78 -25.10
CA GLY A 466 -11.83 22.76 -24.97
C GLY A 466 -11.32 23.69 -23.89
N ARG A 467 -11.94 24.87 -23.71
CA ARG A 467 -11.65 25.74 -22.57
C ARG A 467 -11.93 25.02 -21.27
N ASP A 468 -13.11 24.41 -21.12
CA ASP A 468 -13.52 23.78 -19.87
C ASP A 468 -12.61 22.58 -19.51
N ASN A 469 -12.16 21.83 -20.52
CA ASN A 469 -11.16 20.77 -20.38
C ASN A 469 -9.79 21.32 -19.92
N LEU A 470 -9.35 22.46 -20.47
CA LEU A 470 -8.06 23.08 -20.14
C LEU A 470 -8.07 23.92 -18.85
N ILE A 471 -9.24 24.15 -18.22
CA ILE A 471 -9.30 24.80 -16.89
C ILE A 471 -8.55 23.97 -15.85
N ASN A 472 -8.54 22.63 -15.97
CA ASN A 472 -7.82 21.73 -15.07
C ASN A 472 -6.90 20.82 -15.88
N VAL A 473 -5.61 21.13 -15.90
CA VAL A 473 -4.60 20.27 -16.51
C VAL A 473 -4.14 19.24 -15.47
N PHE A 474 -4.44 17.97 -15.70
CA PHE A 474 -4.09 16.88 -14.78
C PHE A 474 -2.64 16.45 -14.94
N LEU A 475 -1.96 16.25 -13.82
CA LEU A 475 -0.60 15.72 -13.78
C LEU A 475 -0.62 14.19 -13.63
N PRO A 476 0.41 13.46 -14.08
CA PRO A 476 0.46 12.00 -14.00
C PRO A 476 0.24 11.46 -12.59
N TYR A 477 -0.43 10.31 -12.46
CA TYR A 477 -0.57 9.61 -11.18
C TYR A 477 0.74 8.95 -10.73
N GLY A 478 0.96 8.87 -9.40
CA GLY A 478 2.15 8.22 -8.82
C GLY A 478 3.46 9.00 -9.01
N GLY A 479 4.44 8.78 -8.13
CA GLY A 479 5.71 9.53 -8.15
C GLY A 479 5.61 11.00 -7.70
N ARG A 480 6.76 11.66 -7.54
CA ARG A 480 6.86 13.07 -7.11
C ARG A 480 6.90 14.00 -8.31
N LYS A 481 6.26 15.17 -8.23
CA LYS A 481 6.27 16.19 -9.29
C LYS A 481 6.80 17.50 -8.75
N LYS A 482 7.53 18.21 -9.61
CA LYS A 482 7.98 19.58 -9.36
C LYS A 482 7.56 20.43 -10.55
N ILE A 483 6.65 21.36 -10.32
CA ILE A 483 6.28 22.34 -11.34
C ILE A 483 7.44 23.31 -11.55
N ILE A 484 7.78 23.54 -12.81
CA ILE A 484 8.76 24.54 -13.23
C ILE A 484 8.02 25.84 -13.54
N ASN A 485 7.09 25.79 -14.50
CA ASN A 485 6.29 26.95 -14.94
C ASN A 485 4.84 26.51 -15.14
N ALA A 486 3.89 27.39 -14.80
CA ALA A 486 2.46 27.14 -14.99
C ALA A 486 1.70 28.46 -15.18
N TYR A 487 1.39 28.82 -16.42
CA TYR A 487 0.72 30.09 -16.74
C TYR A 487 -0.17 29.95 -17.98
N SER A 488 -1.12 30.87 -18.14
CA SER A 488 -1.91 31.03 -19.36
C SER A 488 -1.39 32.19 -20.19
N ILE A 489 -1.65 32.16 -21.50
CA ILE A 489 -1.34 33.25 -22.43
C ILE A 489 -2.65 33.67 -23.11
N ASP A 490 -3.01 34.94 -23.03
CA ASP A 490 -4.22 35.47 -23.67
C ASP A 490 -4.00 35.84 -25.15
N SER A 491 -5.07 36.27 -25.82
CA SER A 491 -5.04 36.73 -27.22
C SER A 491 -4.12 37.93 -27.48
N GLU A 492 -3.73 38.68 -26.45
CA GLU A 492 -2.77 39.79 -26.54
C GLU A 492 -1.34 39.36 -26.18
N LEU A 493 -1.10 38.04 -26.08
CA LEU A 493 0.18 37.44 -25.68
C LEU A 493 0.62 37.79 -24.25
N LYS A 494 -0.30 38.20 -23.38
CA LYS A 494 0.00 38.48 -21.97
C LYS A 494 -0.10 37.21 -21.15
N LYS A 495 0.87 37.05 -20.23
CA LYS A 495 0.95 35.90 -19.33
C LYS A 495 0.21 36.16 -18.03
N SER A 496 -0.48 35.14 -17.54
CA SER A 496 -1.10 35.13 -16.22
C SER A 496 -0.80 33.81 -15.52
N GLU A 497 -0.31 33.87 -14.28
CA GLU A 497 -0.01 32.66 -13.49
C GLU A 497 -1.24 31.78 -13.28
N ALA A 498 -1.01 30.46 -13.14
CA ALA A 498 -2.05 29.52 -12.79
C ALA A 498 -2.75 29.92 -11.47
N SER A 499 -4.07 29.75 -11.40
CA SER A 499 -4.85 30.12 -10.22
C SER A 499 -4.66 29.14 -9.05
N SER A 500 -4.21 27.91 -9.33
CA SER A 500 -3.82 26.93 -8.31
C SER A 500 -2.88 25.90 -8.92
N VAL A 501 -1.89 25.48 -8.12
CA VAL A 501 -0.96 24.41 -8.46
C VAL A 501 -0.98 23.40 -7.33
N SER A 502 -1.33 22.15 -7.64
CA SER A 502 -1.37 21.03 -6.70
C SER A 502 -0.45 19.90 -7.16
N SER A 503 -0.38 18.82 -6.38
CA SER A 503 0.35 17.60 -6.77
C SER A 503 -0.37 16.77 -7.85
N TYR A 504 -1.64 17.08 -8.14
CA TYR A 504 -2.50 16.31 -9.03
C TYR A 504 -2.96 17.09 -10.26
N ASP A 505 -3.07 18.42 -10.15
CA ASP A 505 -3.60 19.28 -11.20
C ASP A 505 -3.08 20.72 -11.12
N VAL A 506 -3.10 21.40 -12.27
CA VAL A 506 -2.84 22.83 -12.43
C VAL A 506 -4.13 23.49 -12.94
N ARG A 507 -4.55 24.58 -12.30
CA ARG A 507 -5.85 25.22 -12.61
C ARG A 507 -5.71 26.62 -13.19
N PHE A 508 -6.55 26.92 -14.18
CA PHE A 508 -6.62 28.21 -14.88
C PHE A 508 -8.05 28.77 -14.85
N ARG A 509 -8.51 29.26 -13.68
CA ARG A 509 -9.91 29.70 -13.48
C ARG A 509 -10.38 30.85 -14.38
N GLN A 510 -9.45 31.64 -14.93
CA GLN A 510 -9.76 32.81 -15.76
C GLN A 510 -9.52 32.54 -17.25
N LEU A 511 -9.27 31.29 -17.65
CA LEU A 511 -9.01 30.90 -19.04
C LEU A 511 -10.23 31.21 -19.92
N LYS A 512 -10.00 31.86 -21.05
CA LYS A 512 -11.04 32.16 -22.06
C LYS A 512 -10.85 31.31 -23.31
N LYS A 513 -11.90 31.27 -24.13
CA LYS A 513 -11.81 30.71 -25.48
C LYS A 513 -10.73 31.48 -26.27
N GLY A 514 -9.81 30.76 -26.90
CA GLY A 514 -8.69 31.29 -27.67
C GLY A 514 -7.38 31.39 -26.88
N ASP A 515 -7.43 31.35 -25.54
CA ASP A 515 -6.25 31.42 -24.68
C ASP A 515 -5.46 30.10 -24.72
N PHE A 516 -4.19 30.19 -24.32
CA PHE A 516 -3.28 29.07 -24.19
C PHE A 516 -3.01 28.77 -22.72
N THR A 517 -2.68 27.52 -22.43
CA THR A 517 -2.10 27.06 -21.17
C THR A 517 -0.68 26.57 -21.44
N VAL A 518 0.24 26.83 -20.51
CA VAL A 518 1.62 26.35 -20.51
C VAL A 518 1.89 25.69 -19.18
N VAL A 519 2.22 24.40 -19.20
CA VAL A 519 2.58 23.64 -18.00
C VAL A 519 3.91 22.93 -18.24
N GLN A 520 4.92 23.30 -17.45
CA GLN A 520 6.23 22.66 -17.44
C GLN A 520 6.48 22.02 -16.08
N TYR A 521 6.88 20.75 -16.06
CA TYR A 521 7.13 20.05 -14.81
C TYR A 521 8.17 18.95 -14.94
N ILE A 522 8.73 18.57 -13.80
CA ILE A 522 9.56 17.39 -13.64
C ILE A 522 8.73 16.33 -12.93
N HIS A 523 8.71 15.11 -13.47
CA HIS A 523 8.08 13.95 -12.82
C HIS A 523 9.12 12.88 -12.53
N TYR A 524 9.27 12.58 -11.24
CA TYR A 524 10.10 11.50 -10.74
C TYR A 524 9.23 10.26 -10.54
N LYS A 525 9.35 9.32 -11.46
CA LYS A 525 8.64 8.04 -11.41
C LYS A 525 9.57 7.02 -10.72
N PRO A 526 9.24 6.56 -9.51
CA PRO A 526 10.06 5.56 -8.82
C PRO A 526 10.07 4.25 -9.61
N ALA A 527 11.11 3.44 -9.41
CA ALA A 527 11.14 2.07 -9.88
C ALA A 527 9.97 1.32 -9.21
N PRO A 528 8.97 0.83 -9.98
CA PRO A 528 7.91 0.04 -9.40
C PRO A 528 8.44 -1.29 -8.84
N LEU A 529 7.63 -2.01 -8.06
CA LEU A 529 8.07 -3.28 -7.51
C LEU A 529 8.08 -4.34 -8.62
N TYR A 530 9.13 -5.17 -8.65
CA TYR A 530 9.16 -6.42 -9.41
C TYR A 530 9.18 -6.25 -10.94
N LEU A 531 8.14 -6.73 -11.64
CA LEU A 531 8.07 -6.86 -13.11
C LEU A 531 7.96 -5.53 -13.84
N GLU A 532 7.26 -4.55 -13.27
CA GLU A 532 7.02 -3.25 -13.88
C GLU A 532 8.33 -2.47 -14.12
N ASN A 533 9.44 -2.84 -13.47
CA ASN A 533 10.78 -2.29 -13.74
C ASN A 533 11.27 -2.59 -15.15
N ASN A 534 10.65 -3.53 -15.85
CA ASN A 534 10.95 -3.83 -17.23
C ASN A 534 10.09 -3.04 -18.21
N PHE A 535 9.14 -2.21 -17.75
CA PHE A 535 8.27 -1.38 -18.58
C PHE A 535 8.49 0.10 -18.21
N PHE A 536 9.18 0.84 -19.09
CA PHE A 536 9.69 2.16 -18.73
C PHE A 536 8.74 3.31 -19.05
N GLY A 537 7.82 3.13 -19.99
CA GLY A 537 6.83 4.16 -20.30
C GLY A 537 6.02 3.85 -21.55
N GLN A 538 4.92 4.59 -21.67
CA GLN A 538 4.09 4.70 -22.87
C GLN A 538 3.91 6.19 -23.14
N TRP A 539 3.97 6.58 -24.41
CA TRP A 539 3.67 7.94 -24.87
C TRP A 539 2.62 7.89 -25.97
N PHE A 540 1.65 8.80 -25.91
CA PHE A 540 0.56 8.89 -26.87
C PHE A 540 0.86 10.06 -27.81
N MET A 541 1.10 9.77 -29.09
CA MET A 541 1.41 10.77 -30.11
C MET A 541 0.14 11.38 -30.73
N ARG A 542 -1.03 10.87 -30.35
CA ARG A 542 -2.35 11.33 -30.78
C ARG A 542 -3.27 11.45 -29.57
N SER A 543 -4.12 12.48 -29.57
CA SER A 543 -5.05 12.76 -28.47
C SER A 543 -6.51 12.70 -28.95
N PRO A 544 -7.47 12.23 -28.12
CA PRO A 544 -8.89 12.37 -28.39
C PRO A 544 -9.29 13.85 -28.39
N TYR A 545 -10.06 14.29 -29.39
CA TYR A 545 -10.62 15.65 -29.48
C TYR A 545 -9.61 16.82 -29.59
N GLN A 546 -8.30 16.59 -29.45
CA GLN A 546 -7.27 17.60 -29.65
C GLN A 546 -6.53 17.38 -30.97
N HIS A 547 -6.35 18.45 -31.73
CA HIS A 547 -5.44 18.43 -32.86
C HIS A 547 -4.02 18.66 -32.35
N VAL A 548 -3.12 17.70 -32.56
CA VAL A 548 -1.71 17.78 -32.13
C VAL A 548 -0.87 18.44 -33.22
N ILE A 549 -0.38 19.66 -32.97
CA ILE A 549 0.49 20.36 -33.93
C ILE A 549 1.90 19.78 -33.91
N TYR A 550 2.41 19.51 -32.71
CA TYR A 550 3.76 19.05 -32.46
C TYR A 550 3.78 18.14 -31.23
N SER A 551 4.23 16.90 -31.39
CA SER A 551 4.56 16.00 -30.28
C SER A 551 5.98 15.45 -30.43
N GLU A 552 6.78 15.55 -29.36
CA GLU A 552 8.17 15.09 -29.32
C GLU A 552 8.45 14.34 -28.02
N TRP A 553 8.94 13.11 -28.15
CA TRP A 553 9.43 12.33 -27.02
C TRP A 553 10.92 11.99 -27.18
N ASN A 554 11.74 12.51 -26.28
CA ASN A 554 13.16 12.20 -26.16
C ASN A 554 13.39 11.13 -25.08
N LEU A 555 13.66 9.90 -25.50
CA LEU A 555 13.98 8.77 -24.64
C LEU A 555 15.50 8.66 -24.45
N ILE A 556 15.97 8.76 -23.21
CA ILE A 556 17.39 8.81 -22.85
C ILE A 556 17.76 7.58 -22.00
N TYR A 557 18.73 6.79 -22.46
CA TYR A 557 19.14 5.55 -21.81
C TYR A 557 20.62 5.23 -22.07
N PRO A 558 21.28 4.39 -21.23
CA PRO A 558 22.66 3.98 -21.47
C PRO A 558 22.82 3.17 -22.77
N GLU A 559 23.94 3.37 -23.48
CA GLU A 559 24.21 2.69 -24.75
C GLU A 559 24.18 1.16 -24.66
N GLY A 560 24.61 0.60 -23.52
CA GLY A 560 24.55 -0.84 -23.26
C GLY A 560 23.19 -1.40 -22.82
N LYS A 561 22.15 -0.56 -22.70
CA LYS A 561 20.82 -1.00 -22.25
C LYS A 561 19.98 -1.42 -23.46
N GLU A 562 19.73 -2.72 -23.60
CA GLU A 562 18.80 -3.25 -24.62
C GLU A 562 17.36 -2.87 -24.26
N LEU A 563 16.73 -2.06 -25.12
CA LEU A 563 15.31 -1.72 -25.03
C LEU A 563 14.55 -2.29 -26.23
N ASN A 564 13.37 -2.82 -25.95
CA ASN A 564 12.36 -3.15 -26.93
C ASN A 564 11.38 -1.96 -27.01
N ILE A 565 11.27 -1.36 -28.19
CA ILE A 565 10.48 -0.17 -28.45
C ILE A 565 9.46 -0.54 -29.52
N ASP A 566 8.19 -0.46 -29.16
CA ASP A 566 7.07 -0.74 -30.05
C ASP A 566 6.40 0.59 -30.42
N VAL A 567 6.46 0.95 -31.70
CA VAL A 567 5.87 2.17 -32.26
C VAL A 567 4.65 1.77 -33.06
N ALA A 568 3.48 1.89 -32.45
CA ALA A 568 2.19 1.58 -33.05
C ALA A 568 1.65 2.81 -33.82
N SER A 569 2.42 3.34 -34.77
CA SER A 569 1.98 4.42 -35.66
C SER A 569 2.88 4.51 -36.90
N GLU A 570 2.29 4.80 -38.06
CA GLU A 570 3.02 5.12 -39.30
C GLU A 570 3.36 6.62 -39.41
N ARG A 571 2.86 7.46 -38.49
CA ARG A 571 3.01 8.92 -38.51
C ARG A 571 4.14 9.44 -37.62
N VAL A 572 4.86 8.53 -36.96
CA VAL A 572 5.93 8.87 -36.02
C VAL A 572 7.28 8.73 -36.73
N GLU A 573 8.02 9.83 -36.76
CA GLU A 573 9.40 9.84 -37.23
C GLU A 573 10.34 9.48 -36.08
N GLU A 574 11.31 8.61 -36.36
CA GLU A 574 12.28 8.11 -35.38
C GLU A 574 13.71 8.52 -35.74
N SER A 575 14.47 9.00 -34.75
CA SER A 575 15.91 9.25 -34.91
C SER A 575 16.70 8.93 -33.65
N LYS A 576 17.92 8.41 -33.82
CA LYS A 576 18.78 7.98 -32.70
C LYS A 576 20.14 8.65 -32.78
N LYS A 577 20.61 9.16 -31.63
CA LYS A 577 21.90 9.84 -31.49
C LYS A 577 22.61 9.37 -30.22
N ASN A 578 23.90 9.07 -30.34
CA ASN A 578 24.78 8.91 -29.18
C ASN A 578 25.24 10.29 -28.70
N ILE A 579 25.30 10.47 -27.38
CA ILE A 579 25.74 11.69 -26.70
C ILE A 579 26.93 11.36 -25.79
N GLU A 580 27.67 12.39 -25.37
CA GLU A 580 28.74 12.25 -24.36
C GLU A 580 28.19 11.55 -23.09
N ASP A 581 29.09 10.90 -22.33
CA ASP A 581 28.77 10.07 -21.15
C ASP A 581 28.12 8.69 -21.41
N GLY A 582 28.22 8.15 -22.64
CA GLY A 582 27.77 6.77 -22.93
C GLY A 582 26.24 6.60 -22.91
N LEU A 583 25.52 7.68 -23.20
CA LEU A 583 24.07 7.71 -23.29
C LEU A 583 23.62 7.77 -24.76
N VAL A 584 22.40 7.32 -24.98
CA VAL A 584 21.68 7.40 -26.25
C VAL A 584 20.43 8.23 -26.04
N VAL A 585 20.17 9.14 -26.97
CA VAL A 585 18.88 9.81 -27.14
C VAL A 585 18.18 9.20 -28.35
N HIS A 586 17.01 8.62 -28.12
CA HIS A 586 16.08 8.19 -29.16
C HIS A 586 14.91 9.17 -29.18
N THR A 587 14.76 9.90 -30.27
CA THR A 587 13.74 10.94 -30.46
C THR A 587 12.63 10.40 -31.35
N PHE A 588 11.41 10.54 -30.87
CA PHE A 588 10.18 10.27 -31.60
C PHE A 588 9.46 11.59 -31.85
N LEU A 589 9.03 11.82 -33.08
CA LEU A 589 8.46 13.09 -33.51
C LEU A 589 7.19 12.86 -34.32
N ALA A 590 6.14 13.63 -34.04
CA ALA A 590 4.90 13.65 -34.80
C ALA A 590 4.45 15.10 -35.01
N HIS A 591 3.89 15.35 -36.19
CA HIS A 591 3.41 16.67 -36.61
C HIS A 591 2.02 16.57 -37.19
N ASP A 592 1.20 17.61 -36.94
CA ASP A 592 -0.08 17.81 -37.62
C ASP A 592 -0.99 16.56 -37.58
N ILE A 593 -1.20 16.04 -36.36
CA ILE A 593 -2.02 14.85 -36.13
C ILE A 593 -3.45 15.29 -35.77
N GLU A 594 -4.36 15.00 -36.69
CA GLU A 594 -5.79 15.27 -36.53
C GLU A 594 -6.38 14.57 -35.29
N PRO A 595 -7.37 15.19 -34.62
CA PRO A 595 -8.00 14.58 -33.45
C PRO A 595 -8.65 13.25 -33.80
N LEU A 596 -8.67 12.34 -32.82
CA LEU A 596 -9.53 11.15 -32.88
C LEU A 596 -10.97 11.58 -32.60
N ILE A 597 -11.80 11.67 -33.66
CA ILE A 597 -13.24 11.90 -33.52
C ILE A 597 -13.89 10.55 -33.23
N HIS A 598 -14.53 10.43 -32.06
CA HIS A 598 -15.19 9.20 -31.65
C HIS A 598 -16.48 8.97 -32.46
N GLU A 599 -16.57 7.82 -33.15
CA GLU A 599 -17.79 7.38 -33.81
C GLU A 599 -18.47 6.27 -32.99
N TYR A 600 -19.80 6.14 -33.09
CA TYR A 600 -20.58 5.19 -32.26
C TYR A 600 -20.12 3.72 -32.41
N TYR A 601 -19.47 3.38 -33.54
CA TYR A 601 -18.99 2.03 -33.85
C TYR A 601 -17.46 1.93 -33.92
N SER A 602 -16.71 2.93 -33.42
CA SER A 602 -15.26 2.83 -33.34
C SER A 602 -14.84 1.71 -32.37
N PRO A 603 -13.74 0.99 -32.64
CA PRO A 603 -13.15 0.05 -31.67
C PRO A 603 -12.69 0.78 -30.39
N PRO A 604 -12.30 0.06 -29.32
CA PRO A 604 -11.66 0.68 -28.16
C PRO A 604 -10.47 1.56 -28.59
N ILE A 605 -10.38 2.77 -28.04
CA ILE A 605 -9.37 3.77 -28.47
C ILE A 605 -7.93 3.26 -28.40
N ASN A 606 -7.65 2.39 -27.42
CA ASN A 606 -6.33 1.81 -27.22
C ASN A 606 -5.88 0.90 -28.36
N ASP A 607 -6.80 0.41 -29.21
CA ASP A 607 -6.48 -0.51 -30.29
C ASP A 607 -5.96 0.21 -31.56
N TYR A 608 -6.11 1.54 -31.63
CA TYR A 608 -5.78 2.31 -32.84
C TYR A 608 -5.25 3.72 -32.54
N ILE A 609 -4.82 3.97 -31.30
CA ILE A 609 -4.15 5.22 -30.91
C ILE A 609 -2.65 5.13 -31.17
N ASP A 610 -2.13 6.16 -31.84
CA ASP A 610 -0.72 6.29 -32.16
C ASP A 610 0.09 6.33 -30.85
N THR A 611 0.79 5.23 -30.55
CA THR A 611 1.47 5.04 -29.26
C THR A 611 2.87 4.49 -29.42
N ILE A 612 3.72 4.84 -28.45
CA ILE A 612 5.06 4.29 -28.33
C ILE A 612 5.19 3.64 -26.96
N SER A 613 5.61 2.39 -26.91
CA SER A 613 5.78 1.61 -25.69
C SER A 613 7.23 1.14 -25.55
N VAL A 614 7.81 1.26 -24.36
CA VAL A 614 9.23 0.97 -24.11
C VAL A 614 9.39 -0.04 -22.98
N SER A 615 10.13 -1.13 -23.24
CA SER A 615 10.39 -2.19 -22.25
C SER A 615 11.78 -2.83 -22.39
N THR A 616 12.24 -3.61 -21.40
CA THR A 616 13.36 -4.57 -21.54
C THR A 616 12.88 -5.99 -21.84
N VAL A 617 11.57 -6.24 -21.83
CA VAL A 617 10.99 -7.55 -22.13
C VAL A 617 10.99 -7.75 -23.64
N LYS A 618 11.69 -8.77 -24.13
CA LYS A 618 11.82 -8.99 -25.59
C LYS A 618 10.49 -9.40 -26.22
N ASN A 619 9.70 -10.21 -25.51
CA ASN A 619 8.38 -10.67 -25.95
C ASN A 619 7.60 -11.28 -24.77
N TRP A 620 6.31 -11.53 -25.02
CA TRP A 620 5.42 -12.16 -24.05
C TRP A 620 5.87 -13.58 -23.64
N ASP A 621 6.51 -14.35 -24.52
CA ASP A 621 6.98 -15.71 -24.19
C ASP A 621 8.07 -15.70 -23.11
N GLN A 622 8.95 -14.71 -23.13
CA GLN A 622 9.99 -14.53 -22.12
C GLN A 622 9.38 -14.19 -20.75
N TYR A 623 8.36 -13.32 -20.73
CA TYR A 623 7.60 -12.99 -19.53
C TYR A 623 6.93 -14.24 -18.93
N VAL A 624 6.19 -14.97 -19.77
CA VAL A 624 5.49 -16.20 -19.36
C VAL A 624 6.45 -17.27 -18.86
N SER A 625 7.60 -17.42 -19.52
CA SER A 625 8.63 -18.41 -19.12
C SER A 625 9.23 -18.09 -17.76
N TRP A 626 9.46 -16.79 -17.48
CA TRP A 626 9.98 -16.34 -16.19
C TRP A 626 8.95 -16.51 -15.07
N GLU A 627 7.69 -16.14 -15.30
CA GLU A 627 6.60 -16.35 -14.35
C GLU A 627 6.47 -17.83 -13.98
N ARG A 628 6.50 -18.71 -15.00
CA ARG A 628 6.53 -20.17 -14.80
C ARG A 628 7.73 -20.64 -13.97
N ALA A 629 8.90 -20.04 -14.15
CA ALA A 629 10.11 -20.42 -13.42
C ALA A 629 10.03 -20.07 -11.92
N LEU A 630 9.44 -18.92 -11.57
CA LEU A 630 9.22 -18.54 -10.16
C LEU A 630 8.23 -19.45 -9.45
N LEU A 631 7.23 -19.89 -10.18
CA LEU A 631 6.21 -20.80 -9.68
C LEU A 631 6.72 -22.25 -9.64
N ARG A 632 7.76 -22.59 -10.42
CA ARG A 632 8.27 -23.96 -10.58
C ARG A 632 8.62 -24.64 -9.27
N ASP A 633 9.27 -23.94 -8.35
CA ASP A 633 9.68 -24.51 -7.05
C ASP A 633 8.50 -24.64 -6.08
N ALA A 634 7.49 -23.76 -6.19
CA ALA A 634 6.22 -23.92 -5.48
C ALA A 634 5.44 -25.17 -5.94
N PHE A 635 5.76 -25.68 -7.14
CA PHE A 635 5.19 -26.89 -7.73
C PHE A 635 6.16 -28.07 -7.79
N ALA A 636 7.33 -27.99 -7.13
CA ALA A 636 8.26 -29.10 -7.08
C ALA A 636 7.70 -30.25 -6.23
N SER A 637 7.48 -31.42 -6.82
CA SER A 637 6.97 -32.59 -6.11
C SER A 637 8.00 -33.10 -5.09
N THR A 638 7.54 -33.42 -3.88
CA THR A 638 8.38 -33.95 -2.80
C THR A 638 8.94 -35.33 -3.17
N ALA A 639 10.03 -35.75 -2.50
CA ALA A 639 10.63 -37.07 -2.72
C ALA A 639 9.61 -38.20 -2.48
N GLU A 640 8.76 -38.07 -1.46
CA GLU A 640 7.68 -39.02 -1.17
C GLU A 640 6.61 -39.03 -2.26
N THR A 641 6.26 -37.88 -2.83
CA THR A 641 5.34 -37.81 -3.98
C THR A 641 5.96 -38.48 -5.22
N ARG A 642 7.27 -38.33 -5.42
CA ARG A 642 8.00 -39.01 -6.51
C ARG A 642 8.12 -40.51 -6.29
N GLU A 643 8.45 -40.96 -5.08
CA GLU A 643 8.46 -42.39 -4.74
C GLU A 643 7.08 -43.01 -4.87
N LYS A 644 6.02 -42.31 -4.42
CA LYS A 644 4.66 -42.80 -4.59
C LYS A 644 4.23 -42.83 -6.05
N TYR A 645 4.65 -41.84 -6.84
CA TYR A 645 4.44 -41.85 -8.28
C TYR A 645 5.16 -43.02 -8.94
N GLU A 646 6.44 -43.24 -8.63
CA GLU A 646 7.22 -44.37 -9.13
C GLU A 646 6.59 -45.70 -8.69
N GLU A 647 6.22 -45.88 -7.43
CA GLU A 647 5.52 -47.08 -6.92
C GLU A 647 4.22 -47.35 -7.72
N LEU A 648 3.42 -46.31 -7.95
CA LEU A 648 2.14 -46.42 -8.66
C LEU A 648 2.30 -46.62 -10.18
N THR A 649 3.48 -46.33 -10.73
CA THR A 649 3.77 -46.38 -12.17
C THR A 649 4.80 -47.45 -12.57
N THR A 650 5.46 -48.13 -11.62
CA THR A 650 6.59 -49.05 -11.86
C THR A 650 6.29 -50.21 -12.82
N ASN A 651 5.02 -50.52 -13.10
CA ASN A 651 4.63 -51.51 -14.11
C ASN A 651 3.53 -51.00 -15.05
N LYS A 652 3.44 -49.69 -15.22
CA LYS A 652 2.48 -49.04 -16.10
C LYS A 652 3.22 -48.31 -17.19
N LYS A 653 2.92 -48.65 -18.43
CA LYS A 653 3.40 -47.92 -19.59
C LYS A 653 2.58 -46.67 -19.79
N THR A 654 3.25 -45.59 -20.19
CA THR A 654 2.54 -44.39 -20.62
C THR A 654 1.92 -44.66 -21.99
N VAL A 655 0.93 -43.87 -22.40
CA VAL A 655 0.18 -44.08 -23.66
C VAL A 655 1.07 -44.03 -24.91
N ASN A 656 2.31 -43.54 -24.79
CA ASN A 656 3.29 -43.49 -25.87
C ASN A 656 4.30 -44.68 -25.88
N GLU A 657 4.23 -45.61 -24.92
CA GLU A 657 5.03 -46.86 -24.82
C GLU A 657 4.16 -48.12 -24.74
#